data_AF-A0A8J6REJ2-F1
#
_entry.id   AF-A0A8J6REJ2-F1
#
_cell.length_a   1.000
_cell.length_b   1.000
_cell.length_c   1.000
_cell.angle_alpha   90.00
_cell.angle_beta   90.00
_cell.angle_gamma   90.00
#
_symmetry.space_group_name_H-M   'P 1'
#
loop_
_entity.id
_entity.type
_entity.pdbx_description
1 polymer ?
#
loop_
_entity_poly.entity_id
_entity_poly.type
_entity_poly.pdbx_seq_one_letter_code
_entity_poly.pdbx_strand_id
1 'polypeptide(L)'
;MTLKQMHSATPGLRLNSIGNRFGRKKRQRWAGGLAAVACLVAGPAWAEPEAPSAEALAVQPWVGVSFETAGGSQDFGSLEGFLPLGQVPGQQIWFLQGRARLDTAGFLGSNLLLGYRTLSGDRASLTGGYIGVDTQAHGGGTFYQAGAGLEHVRNGWELRGNVYWPLGDRSSTTTLLSAPFFEGNQLLLPTTRQVAMAGGDVSVGGAIATLGSLGTLNAYGGLYYYSPPDQPGFLGGRAWLAASPTPGLNLRLGMQYDAYFGANVLLQTGFSWGGSGPQTAATGLALGQPIQRTMGITLGAEAQVQAALDPDTNQAYRFYHVQPGSSAAGDGTAAAPYGAIDPALGVASSGDRVYVQPGNLAGGFTIPTGVQVLSPGPLQPLRTQVGNLVLPGSGSGLLPHVPGTVTMGHDSLLSGFAVAPEPGQDGIQALGVRSVTILDNQILAARNGILLNDVSGNVIVRRNQIQDASQSGILLNLSGQTVNTADLSNNDIHQATGDGLLVRAADSSQISSLQLSQNRIGSSGENGLAVLADNSRLGTVAINQTQIATAGENGVLVLANDGGQIDSLTLQQLDLGTTGTNGLLLLASDGGAIGDVTIADVAVEQSHGNGVLVLAENGSDLGPLDLTQLQVAAAAENGVAVLAFGGSRLGPLTLSQSNLGQVGSNGVLVLADTSSALANTTLNTVTIQSAGANGLLVLGQNGSSLATVTVNDFTVGRADANGLVLIADSGSQIATATLSAPQVGSAGENGVLVLANNGGQIATVTLDSGNIQQASQNGVLVLASNGSQIQSLAVTNTGIGSEGAAIASSGILILTAQDSRIETATVEGNRLTGIGATGIELIASDQSQLGTARISGNQLQAIADDGIFVLAEGQSQISQTTIAGNQLQSIDRAGIQVLALNQGQIAATQISDNTLDTIGADGIVAFAATGGQLATVTADSNRVSQVAQNGLSLFATDGGTIDQAALVNNQTQTVGNNGIFGFAGGTSRFSTLRVVSNQIQGSGNQAVELGNESAQSFCAQINNNQSIATTNFDANLFVGAGSTLQVVDLAQLNQLNNGTFTQINNAGATAGSSGSPPCP
;
A
#
# COMPACT_ATOMS: atom_id res chain seq x y z
N MET A 1 40.97 26.93 -28.94
CA MET A 1 40.03 27.92 -29.51
C MET A 1 38.87 28.03 -28.50
N THR A 2 38.68 29.11 -27.72
CA THR A 2 38.35 30.52 -28.03
C THR A 2 36.90 30.74 -28.51
N LEU A 3 36.08 31.67 -27.98
CA LEU A 3 36.17 32.48 -26.75
C LEU A 3 34.82 33.23 -26.49
N LYS A 4 34.52 33.55 -25.21
CA LYS A 4 33.72 34.70 -24.71
C LYS A 4 32.17 34.74 -24.80
N GLN A 5 31.64 35.44 -23.78
CA GLN A 5 30.25 35.79 -23.43
C GLN A 5 29.58 36.77 -24.41
N MET A 6 28.23 36.87 -24.39
CA MET A 6 27.50 38.04 -23.82
C MET A 6 25.95 37.96 -23.87
N HIS A 7 25.33 38.30 -22.73
CA HIS A 7 24.08 39.07 -22.49
C HIS A 7 22.84 39.01 -23.44
N SER A 8 21.67 38.75 -22.80
CA SER A 8 20.46 39.61 -22.75
C SER A 8 19.08 39.04 -23.20
N ALA A 9 18.08 39.31 -22.34
CA ALA A 9 16.64 39.54 -22.58
C ALA A 9 15.82 38.60 -23.51
N THR A 10 15.01 37.73 -22.90
CA THR A 10 13.83 37.08 -23.52
C THR A 10 12.52 37.85 -23.25
N PRO A 11 11.66 38.05 -24.25
CA PRO A 11 10.29 38.52 -24.04
C PRO A 11 9.20 37.62 -24.67
N GLY A 12 8.29 37.08 -23.83
CA GLY A 12 7.02 36.46 -24.26
C GLY A 12 7.06 34.95 -24.61
N LEU A 13 5.94 34.31 -24.97
CA LEU A 13 4.54 34.81 -25.09
C LEU A 13 3.54 33.64 -25.33
N ARG A 14 2.27 33.78 -24.85
CA ARG A 14 1.03 33.04 -25.28
C ARG A 14 0.88 31.59 -24.77
N LEU A 15 -0.29 30.94 -24.85
CA LEU A 15 -1.65 31.28 -25.38
C LEU A 15 -2.66 31.44 -24.19
N ASN A 16 -3.98 31.70 -24.28
CA ASN A 16 -5.03 31.86 -25.32
C ASN A 16 -6.06 32.92 -24.78
N SER A 17 -7.06 33.57 -25.42
CA SER A 17 -7.88 33.43 -26.67
C SER A 17 -9.00 32.37 -26.57
N ILE A 18 -10.31 32.60 -26.83
CA ILE A 18 -11.11 33.64 -27.57
C ILE A 18 -12.54 33.76 -26.94
N GLY A 19 -13.32 34.86 -27.02
CA GLY A 19 -13.12 36.22 -27.56
C GLY A 19 -14.39 36.87 -28.16
N ASN A 20 -14.25 38.07 -28.75
CA ASN A 20 -15.17 38.75 -29.71
C ASN A 20 -16.51 39.36 -29.17
N ARG A 21 -17.09 40.44 -29.76
CA ARG A 21 -16.74 41.19 -30.99
C ARG A 21 -17.25 42.67 -31.01
N PHE A 22 -16.54 43.52 -31.79
CA PHE A 22 -16.85 44.90 -32.23
C PHE A 22 -16.76 46.05 -31.19
N GLY A 23 -16.14 47.21 -31.47
CA GLY A 23 -15.37 47.57 -32.68
C GLY A 23 -14.60 48.93 -32.64
N ARG A 24 -13.38 48.91 -33.20
CA ARG A 24 -12.53 50.01 -33.77
C ARG A 24 -13.22 51.38 -34.04
N LYS A 25 -12.57 52.56 -33.94
CA LYS A 25 -11.17 52.93 -34.35
C LYS A 25 -10.82 54.42 -34.01
N LYS A 26 -9.53 54.73 -33.76
CA LYS A 26 -8.84 56.07 -33.74
C LYS A 26 -9.34 57.11 -32.70
N ARG A 27 -8.53 57.90 -31.99
CA ARG A 27 -7.31 58.74 -32.21
C ARG A 27 -7.57 60.16 -32.77
N GLN A 28 -6.95 61.15 -32.10
CA GLN A 28 -6.87 62.61 -32.36
C GLN A 28 -8.14 63.43 -32.04
N ARG A 29 -8.08 64.76 -31.78
CA ARG A 29 -7.10 65.69 -31.14
C ARG A 29 -7.74 67.12 -31.20
N TRP A 30 -7.40 68.03 -30.27
CA TRP A 30 -7.89 69.43 -30.20
C TRP A 30 -9.39 69.58 -29.84
N ALA A 31 -9.94 70.76 -29.48
CA ALA A 31 -9.49 71.87 -28.61
C ALA A 31 -10.61 72.93 -28.53
N GLY A 32 -10.72 73.67 -27.42
CA GLY A 32 -11.63 74.82 -27.28
C GLY A 32 -13.10 74.45 -27.02
N GLY A 33 -13.90 75.41 -26.51
CA GLY A 33 -15.35 75.22 -26.31
C GLY A 33 -15.96 75.71 -24.99
N LEU A 34 -15.28 76.56 -24.20
CA LEU A 34 -15.91 77.16 -23.01
C LEU A 34 -16.78 78.37 -23.42
N ALA A 35 -18.09 78.18 -23.59
CA ALA A 35 -19.03 79.30 -23.81
C ALA A 35 -20.49 78.98 -23.41
N ALA A 36 -21.07 79.92 -22.66
CA ALA A 36 -22.50 80.28 -22.56
C ALA A 36 -23.59 79.19 -22.54
N VAL A 37 -24.28 79.10 -21.40
CA VAL A 37 -25.76 79.10 -21.39
C VAL A 37 -26.19 80.35 -20.62
N ALA A 38 -27.08 81.14 -21.20
CA ALA A 38 -27.61 82.35 -20.59
C ALA A 38 -29.15 82.37 -20.68
N CYS A 39 -29.78 82.90 -19.63
CA CYS A 39 -31.16 83.38 -19.52
C CYS A 39 -32.22 82.87 -20.51
N LEU A 40 -33.28 82.25 -19.97
CA LEU A 40 -34.57 82.94 -19.95
C LEU A 40 -35.48 82.41 -18.83
N VAL A 41 -36.23 83.32 -18.21
CA VAL A 41 -37.23 83.03 -17.16
C VAL A 41 -38.62 83.00 -17.80
N ALA A 42 -39.40 81.97 -17.49
CA ALA A 42 -40.84 81.95 -17.69
C ALA A 42 -41.50 81.24 -16.50
N GLY A 43 -42.34 81.95 -15.74
CA GLY A 43 -43.16 81.35 -14.69
C GLY A 43 -44.37 80.62 -15.27
N PRO A 44 -44.96 79.70 -14.50
CA PRO A 44 -46.27 80.03 -13.93
C PRO A 44 -46.23 80.13 -12.40
N ALA A 45 -47.27 80.73 -11.82
CA ALA A 45 -47.35 81.01 -10.39
C ALA A 45 -47.42 79.73 -9.54
N TRP A 46 -46.69 79.72 -8.44
CA TRP A 46 -46.91 78.78 -7.34
C TRP A 46 -48.00 79.37 -6.44
N ALA A 47 -49.00 78.58 -6.08
CA ALA A 47 -49.87 78.91 -4.95
C ALA A 47 -49.07 78.77 -3.64
N GLU A 48 -49.43 79.53 -2.60
CA GLU A 48 -48.86 79.34 -1.27
C GLU A 48 -49.22 77.93 -0.75
N PRO A 49 -48.24 77.09 -0.39
CA PRO A 49 -48.51 75.85 0.32
C PRO A 49 -48.90 76.17 1.78
N GLU A 50 -49.92 75.50 2.31
CA GLU A 50 -50.23 75.57 3.74
C GLU A 50 -49.04 75.10 4.60
N ALA A 51 -48.96 75.61 5.82
CA ALA A 51 -47.89 75.24 6.75
C ALA A 51 -47.91 73.71 7.02
N PRO A 52 -46.77 73.01 6.89
CA PRO A 52 -46.73 71.55 6.98
C PRO A 52 -47.16 71.04 8.36
N SER A 53 -47.88 69.91 8.36
CA SER A 53 -48.35 69.25 9.57
C SER A 53 -47.20 68.77 10.47
N ALA A 54 -47.50 68.45 11.73
CA ALA A 54 -46.51 67.92 12.67
C ALA A 54 -45.83 66.63 12.16
N GLU A 55 -46.55 65.77 11.42
CA GLU A 55 -46.00 64.56 10.80
C GLU A 55 -45.01 64.90 9.67
N ALA A 56 -45.29 65.93 8.87
CA ALA A 56 -44.41 66.36 7.79
C ALA A 56 -43.06 66.93 8.31
N LEU A 57 -42.98 67.38 9.56
CA LEU A 57 -41.75 67.82 10.23
C LEU A 57 -40.95 66.68 10.90
N ALA A 58 -41.38 65.42 10.75
CA ALA A 58 -40.66 64.27 11.28
C ALA A 58 -39.50 63.86 10.35
N VAL A 59 -38.31 63.64 10.92
CA VAL A 59 -37.21 62.98 10.21
C VAL A 59 -37.59 61.52 9.98
N GLN A 60 -37.36 61.01 8.79
CA GLN A 60 -37.59 59.61 8.43
C GLN A 60 -36.25 58.84 8.42
N PRO A 61 -36.28 57.50 8.49
CA PRO A 61 -35.10 56.71 8.20
C PRO A 61 -34.56 57.00 6.80
N TRP A 62 -33.24 56.98 6.63
CA TRP A 62 -32.59 57.06 5.33
C TRP A 62 -31.36 56.15 5.27
N VAL A 63 -31.01 55.76 4.04
CA VAL A 63 -29.84 54.94 3.70
C VAL A 63 -29.02 55.68 2.64
N GLY A 64 -27.70 55.55 2.67
CA GLY A 64 -26.82 56.18 1.69
C GLY A 64 -25.62 55.31 1.34
N VAL A 65 -25.06 55.56 0.17
CA VAL A 65 -23.75 55.02 -0.22
C VAL A 65 -22.81 56.18 -0.49
N SER A 66 -21.54 56.03 -0.11
CA SER A 66 -20.50 57.02 -0.42
C SER A 66 -19.19 56.35 -0.80
N PHE A 67 -18.38 57.08 -1.55
CA PHE A 67 -16.97 56.79 -1.77
C PHE A 67 -16.14 57.98 -1.30
N GLU A 68 -15.03 57.70 -0.63
CA GLU A 68 -14.16 58.71 -0.03
C GLU A 68 -12.69 58.35 -0.31
N THR A 69 -11.95 59.27 -0.94
CA THR A 69 -10.49 59.14 -1.03
C THR A 69 -9.87 59.59 0.28
N ALA A 70 -8.98 58.77 0.85
CA ALA A 70 -8.58 58.90 2.24
C ALA A 70 -7.24 59.63 2.42
N GLY A 71 -7.21 60.59 3.35
CA GLY A 71 -5.99 61.22 3.82
C GLY A 71 -5.51 60.56 5.11
N GLY A 72 -4.58 59.60 4.99
CA GLY A 72 -4.04 58.83 6.13
C GLY A 72 -4.69 57.47 6.38
N SER A 73 -5.44 56.93 5.41
CA SER A 73 -5.81 55.50 5.33
C SER A 73 -5.94 55.09 3.86
N GLN A 74 -6.43 53.89 3.57
CA GLN A 74 -6.84 53.53 2.21
C GLN A 74 -8.19 54.14 1.83
N ASP A 75 -8.40 54.37 0.53
CA ASP A 75 -9.68 54.76 -0.04
C ASP A 75 -10.76 53.70 0.24
N PHE A 76 -12.01 54.12 0.46
CA PHE A 76 -13.08 53.17 0.80
C PHE A 76 -14.44 53.54 0.20
N GLY A 77 -15.20 52.50 -0.14
CA GLY A 77 -16.65 52.58 -0.31
C GLY A 77 -17.35 52.39 1.03
N SER A 78 -18.49 53.05 1.25
CA SER A 78 -19.30 52.86 2.46
C SER A 78 -20.80 52.81 2.18
N LEU A 79 -21.50 52.03 3.00
CA LEU A 79 -22.96 51.98 3.13
C LEU A 79 -23.31 52.53 4.51
N GLU A 80 -24.10 53.59 4.57
CA GLU A 80 -24.54 54.25 5.80
C GLU A 80 -26.06 54.23 5.95
N GLY A 81 -26.55 54.27 7.19
CA GLY A 81 -27.97 54.37 7.50
C GLY A 81 -28.23 55.15 8.77
N PHE A 82 -29.32 55.90 8.80
CA PHE A 82 -29.76 56.74 9.92
C PHE A 82 -31.18 56.35 10.31
N LEU A 83 -31.41 56.12 11.60
CA LEU A 83 -32.67 55.65 12.16
C LEU A 83 -33.09 56.57 13.33
N PRO A 84 -34.17 57.35 13.18
CA PRO A 84 -34.84 58.00 14.30
C PRO A 84 -35.29 56.96 15.35
N LEU A 85 -34.80 57.08 16.59
CA LEU A 85 -35.21 56.23 17.71
C LEU A 85 -36.39 56.84 18.49
N GLY A 86 -36.46 58.18 18.53
CA GLY A 86 -37.55 58.93 19.13
C GLY A 86 -37.38 60.42 18.89
N GLN A 87 -38.44 61.13 18.53
CA GLN A 87 -38.36 62.54 18.16
C GLN A 87 -39.60 63.33 18.57
N VAL A 88 -39.41 64.63 18.80
CA VAL A 88 -40.49 65.63 18.75
C VAL A 88 -40.31 66.35 17.41
N PRO A 89 -41.21 66.15 16.43
CA PRO A 89 -41.05 66.67 15.06
C PRO A 89 -40.75 68.17 15.01
N GLY A 90 -39.73 68.55 14.24
CA GLY A 90 -39.25 69.93 14.16
C GLY A 90 -38.79 70.54 15.50
N GLN A 91 -38.37 69.73 16.48
CA GLN A 91 -37.74 70.20 17.73
C GLN A 91 -36.51 69.37 18.13
N GLN A 92 -36.64 68.06 18.38
CA GLN A 92 -35.54 67.23 18.89
C GLN A 92 -35.63 65.78 18.40
N ILE A 93 -34.49 65.09 18.35
CA ILE A 93 -34.37 63.69 17.91
C ILE A 93 -33.27 62.94 18.66
N TRP A 94 -33.58 61.72 19.11
CA TRP A 94 -32.63 60.65 19.36
C TRP A 94 -32.52 59.77 18.12
N PHE A 95 -31.31 59.41 17.72
CA PHE A 95 -31.07 58.61 16.51
C PHE A 95 -29.94 57.60 16.68
N LEU A 96 -30.00 56.55 15.89
CA LEU A 96 -28.90 55.62 15.65
C LEU A 96 -28.35 55.89 14.23
N GLN A 97 -27.04 56.01 14.07
CA GLN A 97 -26.40 56.03 12.75
C GLN A 97 -25.39 54.88 12.67
N GLY A 98 -25.47 54.06 11.62
CA GLY A 98 -24.53 52.98 11.36
C GLY A 98 -23.86 53.13 9.99
N ARG A 99 -22.63 52.64 9.86
CA ARG A 99 -21.89 52.59 8.59
C ARG A 99 -21.07 51.31 8.49
N ALA A 100 -21.14 50.64 7.34
CA ALA A 100 -20.15 49.63 6.92
C ALA A 100 -19.24 50.25 5.85
N ARG A 101 -17.95 49.91 5.86
CA ARG A 101 -16.89 50.40 4.97
C ARG A 101 -16.07 49.23 4.44
N LEU A 102 -15.69 49.27 3.17
CA LEU A 102 -14.76 48.33 2.56
C LEU A 102 -13.66 49.13 1.85
N ASP A 103 -12.40 48.90 2.24
CA ASP A 103 -11.25 49.60 1.67
C ASP A 103 -10.74 48.95 0.36
N THR A 104 -9.84 49.65 -0.34
CA THR A 104 -9.28 49.18 -1.62
C THR A 104 -8.42 47.92 -1.55
N ALA A 105 -8.00 47.49 -0.36
CA ALA A 105 -7.30 46.21 -0.14
C ALA A 105 -8.26 45.09 0.32
N GLY A 106 -9.56 45.39 0.48
CA GLY A 106 -10.59 44.43 0.87
C GLY A 106 -10.78 44.28 2.37
N PHE A 107 -10.22 45.18 3.20
CA PHE A 107 -10.46 45.16 4.64
C PHE A 107 -11.79 45.82 5.00
N LEU A 108 -12.52 45.18 5.92
CA LEU A 108 -13.79 45.68 6.44
C LEU A 108 -13.58 46.62 7.63
N GLY A 109 -14.33 47.71 7.67
CA GLY A 109 -14.51 48.53 8.87
C GLY A 109 -15.95 48.94 9.06
N SER A 110 -16.33 49.36 10.26
CA SER A 110 -17.67 49.88 10.52
C SER A 110 -17.67 50.92 11.64
N ASN A 111 -18.77 51.65 11.76
CA ASN A 111 -19.08 52.46 12.93
C ASN A 111 -20.56 52.41 13.30
N LEU A 112 -20.85 52.57 14.59
CA LEU A 112 -22.20 52.60 15.15
C LEU A 112 -22.29 53.71 16.21
N LEU A 113 -23.16 54.68 15.98
CA LEU A 113 -23.29 55.92 16.75
C LEU A 113 -24.71 56.03 17.33
N LEU A 114 -24.81 56.35 18.62
CA LEU A 114 -26.04 56.83 19.26
C LEU A 114 -25.93 58.34 19.46
N GLY A 115 -26.86 59.10 18.92
CA GLY A 115 -26.83 60.57 18.95
C GLY A 115 -28.14 61.22 19.37
N TYR A 116 -28.01 62.48 19.79
CA TYR A 116 -29.12 63.35 20.16
C TYR A 116 -28.93 64.75 19.55
N ARG A 117 -30.03 65.37 19.09
CA ARG A 117 -30.07 66.74 18.58
C ARG A 117 -31.31 67.46 19.07
N THR A 118 -31.19 68.77 19.26
CA THR A 118 -32.28 69.68 19.60
C THR A 118 -32.12 71.02 18.88
N LEU A 119 -33.25 71.62 18.48
CA LEU A 119 -33.32 72.98 17.96
C LEU A 119 -33.63 73.96 19.09
N SER A 120 -33.07 75.16 19.01
CA SER A 120 -33.49 76.28 19.87
C SER A 120 -34.97 76.63 19.67
N GLY A 121 -35.59 77.30 20.66
CA GLY A 121 -37.02 77.64 20.60
C GLY A 121 -37.42 78.60 19.46
N ASP A 122 -36.46 79.38 18.94
CA ASP A 122 -36.59 80.21 17.73
C ASP A 122 -36.23 79.46 16.43
N ARG A 123 -35.83 78.19 16.54
CA ARG A 123 -35.31 77.30 15.47
C ARG A 123 -34.10 77.85 14.71
N ALA A 124 -33.41 78.86 15.26
CA ALA A 124 -32.25 79.52 14.63
C ALA A 124 -30.92 78.81 14.89
N SER A 125 -30.86 77.84 15.81
CA SER A 125 -29.72 76.95 16.01
C SER A 125 -30.12 75.50 16.29
N LEU A 126 -29.20 74.59 15.99
CA LEU A 126 -29.21 73.16 16.30
C LEU A 126 -28.03 72.89 17.22
N THR A 127 -28.25 72.18 18.33
CA THR A 127 -27.18 71.64 19.17
C THR A 127 -27.37 70.13 19.27
N GLY A 128 -26.29 69.38 19.14
CA GLY A 128 -26.33 67.93 19.23
C GLY A 128 -24.99 67.31 19.59
N GLY A 129 -24.99 65.98 19.69
CA GLY A 129 -23.80 65.19 19.93
C GLY A 129 -24.07 63.70 19.81
N TYR A 130 -23.00 62.91 19.85
CA TYR A 130 -23.06 61.46 19.77
C TYR A 130 -22.00 60.80 20.65
N ILE A 131 -22.25 59.52 20.95
CA ILE A 131 -21.25 58.53 21.36
C ILE A 131 -21.31 57.36 20.38
N GLY A 132 -20.23 56.63 20.20
CA GLY A 132 -20.22 55.49 19.29
C GLY A 132 -18.97 54.62 19.40
N VAL A 133 -19.01 53.51 18.66
CA VAL A 133 -17.91 52.56 18.53
C VAL A 133 -17.57 52.34 17.06
N ASP A 134 -16.28 52.22 16.79
CA ASP A 134 -15.70 52.04 15.48
C ASP A 134 -14.82 50.77 15.49
N THR A 135 -14.79 50.05 14.37
CA THR A 135 -13.89 48.91 14.16
C THR A 135 -13.29 48.97 12.75
N GLN A 136 -12.07 48.47 12.59
CA GLN A 136 -11.36 48.43 11.33
C GLN A 136 -10.36 47.27 11.32
N ALA A 137 -10.58 46.29 10.45
CA ALA A 137 -9.54 45.36 10.07
C ALA A 137 -8.47 46.10 9.27
N HIS A 138 -7.20 45.75 9.45
CA HIS A 138 -6.13 46.10 8.52
C HIS A 138 -5.03 45.05 8.63
N GLY A 139 -4.25 44.85 7.56
CA GLY A 139 -3.42 43.67 7.37
C GLY A 139 -2.68 43.20 8.63
N GLY A 140 -3.18 42.11 9.24
CA GLY A 140 -2.66 41.47 10.44
C GLY A 140 -3.56 41.52 11.68
N GLY A 141 -4.43 42.51 11.82
CA GLY A 141 -5.22 42.71 13.03
C GLY A 141 -6.58 43.39 12.82
N THR A 142 -7.32 43.55 13.91
CA THR A 142 -8.57 44.32 13.96
C THR A 142 -8.51 45.32 15.10
N PHE A 143 -8.59 46.60 14.76
CA PHE A 143 -8.52 47.70 15.71
C PHE A 143 -9.93 48.17 16.10
N TYR A 144 -10.06 48.63 17.34
CA TYR A 144 -11.33 49.13 17.91
C TYR A 144 -11.14 50.54 18.47
N GLN A 145 -12.18 51.36 18.44
CA GLN A 145 -12.14 52.73 18.91
C GLN A 145 -13.50 53.17 19.47
N ALA A 146 -13.50 53.95 20.55
CA ALA A 146 -14.66 54.71 21.01
C ALA A 146 -14.57 56.13 20.45
N GLY A 147 -15.69 56.64 19.93
CA GLY A 147 -15.82 58.01 19.46
C GLY A 147 -16.89 58.78 20.22
N ALA A 148 -16.67 60.07 20.43
CA ALA A 148 -17.71 60.99 20.88
C ALA A 148 -17.58 62.33 20.14
N GLY A 149 -18.66 63.09 20.04
CA GLY A 149 -18.61 64.40 19.40
C GLY A 149 -19.80 65.30 19.73
N LEU A 150 -19.63 66.58 19.45
CA LEU A 150 -20.59 67.66 19.66
C LEU A 150 -20.69 68.50 18.38
N GLU A 151 -21.89 68.97 18.06
CA GLU A 151 -22.14 69.90 16.95
C GLU A 151 -23.05 71.05 17.42
N HIS A 152 -22.70 72.27 17.02
CA HIS A 152 -23.54 73.45 17.17
C HIS A 152 -23.61 74.20 15.83
N VAL A 153 -24.83 74.35 15.31
CA VAL A 153 -25.11 74.92 13.99
C VAL A 153 -26.04 76.10 14.19
N ARG A 154 -25.76 77.24 13.57
CA ARG A 154 -26.60 78.45 13.62
C ARG A 154 -26.70 79.06 12.24
N ASN A 155 -27.73 79.85 11.96
CA ASN A 155 -27.85 80.56 10.68
C ASN A 155 -26.54 81.30 10.32
N GLY A 156 -25.83 80.79 9.30
CA GLY A 156 -24.56 81.33 8.79
C GLY A 156 -23.28 80.59 9.22
N TRP A 157 -23.28 79.79 10.30
CA TRP A 157 -22.07 79.07 10.73
C TRP A 157 -22.34 77.75 11.48
N GLU A 158 -21.38 76.83 11.40
CA GLU A 158 -21.36 75.53 12.05
C GLU A 158 -20.03 75.36 12.80
N LEU A 159 -20.07 74.79 14.01
CA LEU A 159 -18.93 74.31 14.78
C LEU A 159 -19.15 72.85 15.15
N ARG A 160 -18.13 72.02 14.94
CA ARG A 160 -18.12 70.59 15.30
C ARG A 160 -16.84 70.26 16.05
N GLY A 161 -16.93 69.37 17.02
CA GLY A 161 -15.78 68.79 17.72
C GLY A 161 -15.97 67.29 17.94
N ASN A 162 -14.99 66.49 17.57
CA ASN A 162 -14.98 65.04 17.67
C ASN A 162 -13.72 64.58 18.42
N VAL A 163 -13.82 63.47 19.16
CA VAL A 163 -12.74 62.86 19.95
C VAL A 163 -12.80 61.33 19.85
N TYR A 164 -11.62 60.72 19.82
CA TYR A 164 -11.40 59.34 19.39
C TYR A 164 -10.39 58.61 20.29
N TRP A 165 -10.79 57.47 20.85
CA TRP A 165 -9.99 56.70 21.83
C TRP A 165 -9.91 55.21 21.43
N PRO A 166 -8.77 54.71 20.92
CA PRO A 166 -8.58 53.30 20.62
C PRO A 166 -8.72 52.41 21.86
N LEU A 167 -9.40 51.28 21.68
CA LEU A 167 -9.74 50.30 22.71
C LEU A 167 -8.96 49.00 22.47
N GLY A 168 -8.57 48.32 23.55
CA GLY A 168 -7.77 47.08 23.45
C GLY A 168 -6.37 47.34 22.88
N ASP A 169 -5.82 46.32 22.21
CA ASP A 169 -4.48 46.37 21.65
C ASP A 169 -4.37 47.37 20.50
N ARG A 170 -3.42 48.30 20.64
CA ARG A 170 -3.25 49.43 19.72
C ARG A 170 -2.24 49.18 18.62
N SER A 171 -1.67 47.98 18.49
CA SER A 171 -0.70 47.68 17.43
C SER A 171 -0.69 46.23 16.97
N SER A 172 -0.32 46.02 15.70
CA SER A 172 -0.17 44.70 15.05
C SER A 172 1.08 44.70 14.16
N THR A 173 1.80 43.58 14.07
CA THR A 173 3.03 43.43 13.26
C THR A 173 2.86 42.27 12.28
N THR A 174 3.15 42.47 10.99
CA THR A 174 2.55 41.57 9.96
C THR A 174 3.42 41.21 8.76
N THR A 175 4.31 42.10 8.30
CA THR A 175 5.09 41.87 7.07
C THR A 175 6.57 42.15 7.27
N LEU A 176 7.41 41.25 6.76
CA LEU A 176 8.84 41.46 6.61
C LEU A 176 9.11 42.54 5.54
N LEU A 177 9.99 43.48 5.85
CA LEU A 177 10.44 44.55 4.96
C LEU A 177 11.67 44.14 4.13
N SER A 178 12.47 43.20 4.64
CA SER A 178 13.66 42.65 3.98
C SER A 178 13.97 41.25 4.50
N ALA A 179 15.04 40.64 3.99
CA ALA A 179 15.62 39.46 4.62
C ALA A 179 16.02 39.74 6.09
N PRO A 180 15.97 38.73 6.98
CA PRO A 180 16.47 38.84 8.34
C PRO A 180 18.01 38.87 8.36
N PHE A 181 18.60 39.36 9.45
CA PHE A 181 20.06 39.43 9.63
C PHE A 181 20.44 39.20 11.09
N PHE A 182 21.70 38.85 11.36
CA PHE A 182 22.20 38.70 12.72
C PHE A 182 22.78 40.02 13.25
N GLU A 183 22.44 40.39 14.48
CA GLU A 183 23.04 41.51 15.21
C GLU A 183 23.20 41.13 16.70
N GLY A 184 24.36 41.43 17.29
CA GLY A 184 24.71 40.92 18.61
C GLY A 184 24.65 39.38 18.62
N ASN A 185 23.86 38.82 19.55
CA ASN A 185 23.55 37.39 19.63
C ASN A 185 22.12 37.05 19.15
N GLN A 186 21.47 37.90 18.34
CA GLN A 186 20.07 37.71 17.94
C GLN A 186 19.92 37.68 16.42
N LEU A 187 18.96 36.88 15.94
CA LEU A 187 18.42 37.04 14.59
C LEU A 187 17.36 38.14 14.63
N LEU A 188 17.55 39.21 13.85
CA LEU A 188 16.65 40.35 13.78
C LEU A 188 15.79 40.31 12.51
N LEU A 189 14.53 40.71 12.68
CA LEU A 189 13.47 40.73 11.69
C LEU A 189 13.06 42.18 11.40
N PRO A 190 13.41 42.74 10.24
CA PRO A 190 12.87 44.03 9.78
C PRO A 190 11.41 43.85 9.38
N THR A 191 10.50 44.49 10.11
CA THR A 191 9.04 44.28 9.98
C THR A 191 8.27 45.60 9.96
N THR A 192 7.03 45.59 9.47
CA THR A 192 6.09 46.71 9.63
C THR A 192 5.17 46.48 10.81
N ARG A 193 5.14 47.44 11.75
CA ARG A 193 4.17 47.55 12.83
C ARG A 193 3.14 48.61 12.46
N GLN A 194 1.85 48.28 12.57
CA GLN A 194 0.73 49.20 12.42
C GLN A 194 0.25 49.65 13.80
N VAL A 195 -0.17 50.91 13.95
CA VAL A 195 -0.60 51.49 15.24
C VAL A 195 -1.90 52.29 15.12
N ALA A 196 -2.85 52.09 16.04
CA ALA A 196 -4.11 52.86 16.11
C ALA A 196 -3.96 54.11 16.98
N MET A 197 -4.29 55.29 16.42
CA MET A 197 -4.05 56.58 17.08
C MET A 197 -5.24 57.07 17.91
N ALA A 198 -4.95 57.67 19.07
CA ALA A 198 -5.91 58.49 19.82
C ALA A 198 -5.92 59.92 19.27
N GLY A 199 -7.02 60.65 19.37
CA GLY A 199 -7.06 62.01 18.84
C GLY A 199 -8.42 62.67 18.82
N GLY A 200 -8.57 63.67 17.95
CA GLY A 200 -9.80 64.40 17.73
C GLY A 200 -9.69 65.44 16.63
N ASP A 201 -10.82 65.96 16.17
CA ASP A 201 -10.90 67.05 15.20
C ASP A 201 -11.87 68.13 15.67
N VAL A 202 -11.57 69.39 15.38
CA VAL A 202 -12.46 70.55 15.58
C VAL A 202 -12.55 71.30 14.26
N SER A 203 -13.77 71.63 13.83
CA SER A 203 -14.00 72.30 12.55
C SER A 203 -15.08 73.37 12.64
N VAL A 204 -14.85 74.47 11.93
CA VAL A 204 -15.79 75.58 11.78
C VAL A 204 -16.03 75.83 10.29
N GLY A 205 -17.26 76.13 9.92
CA GLY A 205 -17.60 76.42 8.52
C GLY A 205 -18.95 77.10 8.36
N GLY A 206 -19.35 77.33 7.11
CA GLY A 206 -20.60 77.99 6.77
C GLY A 206 -20.78 78.21 5.28
N ALA A 207 -21.92 78.78 4.89
CA ALA A 207 -22.22 79.09 3.50
C ALA A 207 -21.35 80.25 2.99
N ILE A 208 -20.57 80.00 1.93
CA ILE A 208 -19.75 81.03 1.25
C ILE A 208 -20.35 81.51 -0.06
N ALA A 209 -21.24 80.73 -0.69
CA ALA A 209 -21.96 81.14 -1.89
C ALA A 209 -23.31 80.41 -2.02
N THR A 210 -24.32 81.10 -2.54
CA THR A 210 -25.60 80.50 -2.97
C THR A 210 -25.49 80.09 -4.44
N LEU A 211 -25.67 78.80 -4.75
CA LEU A 211 -25.60 78.24 -6.11
C LEU A 211 -26.96 78.29 -6.83
N GLY A 212 -27.75 79.33 -6.58
CA GLY A 212 -29.13 79.45 -7.09
C GLY A 212 -30.01 78.30 -6.62
N SER A 213 -30.66 77.61 -7.56
CA SER A 213 -31.50 76.44 -7.28
C SER A 213 -30.71 75.17 -6.91
N LEU A 214 -29.37 75.21 -6.92
CA LEU A 214 -28.48 74.08 -6.57
C LEU A 214 -27.97 74.16 -5.12
N GLY A 215 -28.69 74.87 -4.24
CA GLY A 215 -28.39 74.97 -2.81
C GLY A 215 -27.21 75.90 -2.48
N THR A 216 -26.49 75.57 -1.41
CA THR A 216 -25.37 76.37 -0.88
C THR A 216 -24.03 75.67 -1.07
N LEU A 217 -23.03 76.43 -1.53
CA LEU A 217 -21.62 76.06 -1.38
C LEU A 217 -21.17 76.44 0.04
N ASN A 218 -20.82 75.43 0.82
CA ASN A 218 -20.30 75.61 2.17
C ASN A 218 -18.77 75.41 2.16
N ALA A 219 -18.06 76.23 2.93
CA ALA A 219 -16.63 76.04 3.19
C ALA A 219 -16.38 75.81 4.67
N TYR A 220 -15.41 74.96 4.98
CA TYR A 220 -15.03 74.57 6.32
C TYR A 220 -13.51 74.62 6.46
N GLY A 221 -13.05 75.03 7.65
CA GLY A 221 -11.67 74.92 8.10
C GLY A 221 -11.64 74.30 9.49
N GLY A 222 -10.71 73.38 9.72
CA GLY A 222 -10.58 72.68 10.99
C GLY A 222 -9.14 72.31 11.31
N LEU A 223 -8.92 72.06 12.60
CA LEU A 223 -7.68 71.51 13.14
C LEU A 223 -7.96 70.12 13.69
N TYR A 224 -7.02 69.20 13.50
CA TYR A 224 -7.07 67.86 14.07
C TYR A 224 -5.78 67.55 14.80
N TYR A 225 -5.88 66.74 15.86
CA TYR A 225 -4.73 66.29 16.63
C TYR A 225 -4.82 64.78 16.80
N TYR A 226 -3.74 64.07 16.45
CA TYR A 226 -3.62 62.63 16.69
C TYR A 226 -2.30 62.32 17.38
N SER A 227 -2.35 61.43 18.36
CA SER A 227 -1.20 60.83 19.02
C SER A 227 -1.12 59.36 18.65
N PRO A 228 -0.03 58.94 17.97
CA PRO A 228 0.45 57.57 18.05
C PRO A 228 0.73 57.18 19.52
N PRO A 229 0.79 55.89 19.87
CA PRO A 229 1.14 55.47 21.23
C PRO A 229 2.57 55.85 21.64
N ASP A 230 3.52 55.75 20.71
CA ASP A 230 4.96 55.75 20.99
C ASP A 230 5.72 56.96 20.39
N GLN A 231 5.01 57.90 19.76
CA GLN A 231 5.59 59.11 19.15
C GLN A 231 4.80 60.38 19.52
N PRO A 232 5.41 61.58 19.50
CA PRO A 232 4.72 62.83 19.79
C PRO A 232 3.52 63.06 18.86
N GLY A 233 2.35 63.33 19.44
CA GLY A 233 1.16 63.61 18.65
C GLY A 233 1.26 64.92 17.85
N PHE A 234 0.71 64.90 16.64
CA PHE A 234 0.83 65.94 15.64
C PHE A 234 -0.46 66.74 15.46
N LEU A 235 -0.31 68.03 15.19
CA LEU A 235 -1.41 68.93 14.80
C LEU A 235 -1.47 69.03 13.28
N GLY A 236 -2.66 68.85 12.71
CA GLY A 236 -2.95 69.00 11.29
C GLY A 236 -4.04 70.02 11.01
N GLY A 237 -4.06 70.55 9.79
CA GLY A 237 -5.12 71.43 9.28
C GLY A 237 -5.88 70.76 8.14
N ARG A 238 -7.21 70.83 8.15
CA ARG A 238 -8.10 70.35 7.08
C ARG A 238 -9.00 71.49 6.62
N ALA A 239 -9.09 71.74 5.32
CA ALA A 239 -10.04 72.67 4.72
C ALA A 239 -10.82 71.98 3.61
N TRP A 240 -12.13 72.20 3.51
CA TRP A 240 -12.94 71.60 2.45
C TRP A 240 -14.12 72.46 2.01
N LEU A 241 -14.48 72.28 0.75
CA LEU A 241 -15.73 72.73 0.16
C LEU A 241 -16.73 71.58 0.18
N ALA A 242 -17.99 71.86 0.50
CA ALA A 242 -19.09 70.91 0.41
C ALA A 242 -20.29 71.55 -0.30
N ALA A 243 -20.95 70.77 -1.16
CA ALA A 243 -22.18 71.16 -1.83
C ALA A 243 -23.13 69.97 -1.94
N SER A 244 -24.43 70.24 -1.90
CA SER A 244 -25.49 69.24 -2.10
C SER A 244 -26.40 69.71 -3.24
N PRO A 245 -26.00 69.52 -4.52
CA PRO A 245 -26.63 70.17 -5.67
C PRO A 245 -28.09 69.77 -5.92
N THR A 246 -28.47 68.58 -5.44
CA THR A 246 -29.83 68.04 -5.47
C THR A 246 -30.10 67.28 -4.16
N PRO A 247 -31.37 67.12 -3.74
CA PRO A 247 -31.71 66.22 -2.63
C PRO A 247 -31.11 64.82 -2.83
N GLY A 248 -30.52 64.27 -1.78
CA GLY A 248 -29.83 62.98 -1.79
C GLY A 248 -28.33 63.05 -2.14
N LEU A 249 -27.91 63.91 -3.06
CA LEU A 249 -26.52 64.01 -3.52
C LEU A 249 -25.68 64.93 -2.63
N ASN A 250 -24.53 64.43 -2.17
CA ASN A 250 -23.54 65.18 -1.40
C ASN A 250 -22.16 65.06 -2.04
N LEU A 251 -21.50 66.20 -2.25
CA LEU A 251 -20.15 66.30 -2.81
C LEU A 251 -19.25 67.09 -1.87
N ARG A 252 -18.03 66.60 -1.64
CA ARG A 252 -16.98 67.35 -0.93
C ARG A 252 -15.65 67.25 -1.65
N LEU A 253 -14.93 68.37 -1.68
CA LEU A 253 -13.54 68.44 -2.13
C LEU A 253 -12.75 69.16 -1.04
N GLY A 254 -11.79 68.46 -0.45
CA GLY A 254 -10.96 68.96 0.64
C GLY A 254 -9.47 68.76 0.41
N MET A 255 -8.69 69.48 1.21
CA MET A 255 -7.26 69.29 1.35
C MET A 255 -6.93 69.26 2.84
N GLN A 256 -6.03 68.37 3.24
CA GLN A 256 -5.45 68.38 4.58
C GLN A 256 -3.93 68.36 4.52
N TYR A 257 -3.29 68.86 5.56
CA TYR A 257 -1.86 68.79 5.76
C TYR A 257 -1.52 68.62 7.24
N ASP A 258 -0.66 67.66 7.53
CA ASP A 258 0.00 67.48 8.81
C ASP A 258 1.43 66.92 8.60
N ALA A 259 2.21 66.85 9.68
CA ALA A 259 3.61 66.45 9.62
C ALA A 259 3.84 64.93 9.51
N TYR A 260 2.81 64.10 9.66
CA TYR A 260 2.91 62.63 9.68
C TYR A 260 2.43 62.01 8.36
N PHE A 261 1.25 62.40 7.88
CA PHE A 261 0.66 61.94 6.61
C PHE A 261 0.90 62.90 5.42
N GLY A 262 1.39 64.12 5.67
CA GLY A 262 1.68 65.09 4.62
C GLY A 262 0.43 65.70 3.95
N ALA A 263 0.62 66.22 2.74
CA ALA A 263 -0.44 66.90 1.98
C ALA A 263 -1.34 65.89 1.24
N ASN A 264 -2.62 65.82 1.62
CA ASN A 264 -3.59 64.88 1.07
C ASN A 264 -4.82 65.62 0.51
N VAL A 265 -5.37 65.12 -0.60
CA VAL A 265 -6.60 65.63 -1.22
C VAL A 265 -7.73 64.64 -1.00
N LEU A 266 -8.84 65.14 -0.46
CA LEU A 266 -10.03 64.37 -0.09
C LEU A 266 -11.14 64.63 -1.11
N LEU A 267 -11.57 63.60 -1.81
CA LEU A 267 -12.78 63.63 -2.64
C LEU A 267 -13.83 62.70 -1.99
N GLN A 268 -14.93 63.28 -1.54
CA GLN A 268 -16.09 62.52 -1.06
C GLN A 268 -17.26 62.72 -2.02
N THR A 269 -17.85 61.62 -2.47
CA THR A 269 -19.11 61.61 -3.22
C THR A 269 -20.07 60.64 -2.56
N GLY A 270 -21.29 61.08 -2.27
CA GLY A 270 -22.29 60.27 -1.59
C GLY A 270 -23.69 60.53 -2.13
N PHE A 271 -24.50 59.48 -2.20
CA PHE A 271 -25.92 59.56 -2.53
C PHE A 271 -26.75 58.90 -1.44
N SER A 272 -27.85 59.54 -1.05
CA SER A 272 -28.75 59.11 0.01
C SER A 272 -30.21 59.08 -0.42
N TRP A 273 -30.94 58.08 0.07
CA TRP A 273 -32.35 57.82 -0.21
C TRP A 273 -33.13 57.70 1.10
N GLY A 274 -34.28 58.34 1.18
CA GLY A 274 -35.07 58.44 2.41
C GLY A 274 -35.12 59.88 2.95
N GLY A 275 -36.04 60.14 3.88
CA GLY A 275 -36.38 61.51 4.28
C GLY A 275 -35.49 62.04 5.39
N SER A 276 -34.41 62.75 5.06
CA SER A 276 -33.53 63.48 6.00
C SER A 276 -34.20 64.67 6.75
N GLY A 277 -35.54 64.72 6.75
CA GLY A 277 -36.39 65.80 7.22
C GLY A 277 -36.54 66.92 6.17
N PRO A 278 -37.65 67.67 6.14
CA PRO A 278 -37.66 68.94 5.46
C PRO A 278 -36.66 69.87 6.15
N GLN A 279 -35.82 70.56 5.37
CA GLN A 279 -35.13 71.73 5.90
C GLN A 279 -36.17 72.74 6.34
N THR A 280 -36.08 73.26 7.58
CA THR A 280 -36.99 74.33 8.02
C THR A 280 -36.73 75.57 7.17
N ALA A 281 -37.71 75.97 6.36
CA ALA A 281 -37.54 76.87 5.21
C ALA A 281 -37.01 78.29 5.53
N ALA A 282 -36.94 78.67 6.81
CA ALA A 282 -36.36 79.93 7.27
C ALA A 282 -34.88 79.82 7.73
N THR A 283 -34.35 78.61 7.94
CA THR A 283 -33.05 78.40 8.61
C THR A 283 -32.14 77.33 7.97
N GLY A 284 -32.67 76.43 7.12
CA GLY A 284 -31.87 75.41 6.42
C GLY A 284 -31.34 74.28 7.30
N LEU A 285 -31.56 74.34 8.62
CA LEU A 285 -31.15 73.32 9.59
C LEU A 285 -31.97 72.04 9.39
N ALA A 286 -31.31 70.88 9.45
CA ALA A 286 -31.95 69.57 9.25
C ALA A 286 -31.48 68.56 10.30
N LEU A 287 -32.41 68.14 11.16
CA LEU A 287 -32.17 67.20 12.27
C LEU A 287 -31.70 65.81 11.80
N GLY A 288 -31.94 65.44 10.54
CA GLY A 288 -31.57 64.16 9.94
C GLY A 288 -30.22 64.12 9.20
N GLN A 289 -29.37 65.14 9.27
CA GLN A 289 -28.08 65.14 8.54
C GLN A 289 -27.10 64.04 9.04
N PRO A 290 -26.23 63.48 8.18
CA PRO A 290 -25.15 62.60 8.64
C PRO A 290 -24.26 63.30 9.66
N ILE A 291 -23.80 62.61 10.70
CA ILE A 291 -22.74 63.12 11.58
C ILE A 291 -21.46 63.31 10.76
N GLN A 292 -20.91 64.53 10.79
CA GLN A 292 -19.59 64.80 10.20
C GLN A 292 -18.50 64.53 11.24
N ARG A 293 -17.73 63.47 10.99
CA ARG A 293 -16.57 63.03 11.76
C ARG A 293 -15.53 62.43 10.82
N THR A 294 -14.32 62.19 11.32
CA THR A 294 -13.38 61.28 10.65
C THR A 294 -13.95 59.86 10.71
N MET A 295 -14.10 59.21 9.55
CA MET A 295 -14.99 58.04 9.35
C MET A 295 -14.38 56.68 9.67
N GLY A 296 -13.05 56.62 9.80
CA GLY A 296 -12.30 55.41 10.12
C GLY A 296 -11.30 55.62 11.25
N ILE A 297 -10.70 54.52 11.71
CA ILE A 297 -9.63 54.56 12.70
C ILE A 297 -8.36 55.02 11.99
N THR A 298 -7.77 56.13 12.45
CA THR A 298 -6.48 56.62 11.96
C THR A 298 -5.38 55.63 12.34
N LEU A 299 -4.74 55.02 11.33
CA LEU A 299 -3.66 54.05 11.52
C LEU A 299 -2.32 54.66 11.07
N GLY A 300 -1.30 54.52 11.90
CA GLY A 300 0.09 54.73 11.53
C GLY A 300 0.74 53.42 11.07
N ALA A 301 1.80 53.51 10.29
CA ALA A 301 2.66 52.38 9.92
C ALA A 301 4.12 52.75 10.17
N GLU A 302 4.83 51.89 10.88
CA GLU A 302 6.18 52.12 11.38
C GLU A 302 7.08 50.94 10.99
N ALA A 303 8.28 51.23 10.51
CA ALA A 303 9.29 50.21 10.25
C ALA A 303 10.02 49.89 11.57
N GLN A 304 9.90 48.66 12.04
CA GLN A 304 10.48 48.19 13.30
C GLN A 304 11.36 46.96 13.05
N VAL A 305 12.58 47.01 13.59
CA VAL A 305 13.42 45.82 13.73
C VAL A 305 13.12 45.19 15.10
N GLN A 306 12.80 43.90 15.11
CA GLN A 306 12.53 43.12 16.32
C GLN A 306 13.26 41.78 16.29
N ALA A 307 13.52 41.17 17.45
CA ALA A 307 14.12 39.84 17.49
C ALA A 307 13.18 38.77 16.90
N ALA A 308 13.75 37.75 16.28
CA ALA A 308 13.05 36.51 15.97
C ALA A 308 12.71 35.80 17.28
N LEU A 309 11.42 35.59 17.52
CA LEU A 309 10.92 34.90 18.69
C LEU A 309 10.61 33.45 18.33
N ASP A 310 10.99 32.55 19.23
CA ASP A 310 10.52 31.18 19.25
C ASP A 310 9.00 31.17 19.55
N PRO A 311 8.16 30.56 18.70
CA PRO A 311 6.71 30.67 18.82
C PRO A 311 6.12 29.82 19.96
N ASP A 312 6.87 28.85 20.50
CA ASP A 312 6.38 27.91 21.50
C ASP A 312 6.79 28.34 22.92
N THR A 313 7.91 29.08 23.05
CA THR A 313 8.38 29.68 24.31
C THR A 313 8.17 31.20 24.40
N ASN A 314 7.90 31.88 23.27
CA ASN A 314 7.84 33.34 23.13
C ASN A 314 9.13 34.08 23.56
N GLN A 315 10.28 33.41 23.52
CA GLN A 315 11.60 33.98 23.84
C GLN A 315 12.39 34.31 22.57
N ALA A 316 13.29 35.30 22.64
CA ALA A 316 14.14 35.67 21.52
C ALA A 316 15.21 34.61 21.24
N TYR A 317 15.35 34.19 20.00
CA TYR A 317 16.39 33.23 19.61
C TYR A 317 17.79 33.81 19.79
N ARG A 318 18.62 33.08 20.54
CA ARG A 318 20.00 33.44 20.84
C ARG A 318 20.99 32.61 20.02
N PHE A 319 21.98 33.29 19.45
CA PHE A 319 23.03 32.74 18.61
C PHE A 319 24.42 33.15 19.10
N TYR A 320 25.29 32.16 19.29
CA TYR A 320 26.72 32.33 19.50
C TYR A 320 27.48 31.98 18.23
N HIS A 321 28.13 32.97 17.63
CA HIS A 321 28.84 32.82 16.37
C HIS A 321 30.29 32.39 16.60
N VAL A 322 30.74 31.41 15.80
CA VAL A 322 32.12 30.91 15.82
C VAL A 322 32.71 31.04 14.42
N GLN A 323 33.90 31.64 14.32
CA GLN A 323 34.69 31.72 13.09
C GLN A 323 36.03 31.02 13.34
N PRO A 324 36.15 29.71 12.99
CA PRO A 324 37.36 28.94 13.23
C PRO A 324 38.59 29.60 12.59
N GLY A 325 39.71 29.60 13.32
CA GLY A 325 40.98 30.15 12.86
C GLY A 325 41.10 31.68 12.96
N SER A 326 40.08 32.40 13.44
CA SER A 326 40.25 33.82 13.75
C SER A 326 41.04 34.01 15.06
N SER A 327 41.98 34.96 15.07
CA SER A 327 42.94 35.16 16.17
C SER A 327 42.44 36.07 17.30
N ALA A 328 41.16 36.45 17.27
CA ALA A 328 40.55 37.38 18.23
C ALA A 328 39.80 36.62 19.34
N ALA A 329 39.94 37.11 20.57
CA ALA A 329 39.03 36.77 21.66
C ALA A 329 37.71 37.52 21.46
N GLY A 330 36.87 37.03 20.54
CA GLY A 330 35.51 37.54 20.32
C GLY A 330 34.59 37.33 21.53
N ASP A 331 33.42 37.96 21.49
CA ASP A 331 32.35 37.84 22.49
C ASP A 331 31.23 36.87 22.06
N GLY A 332 31.37 36.27 20.87
CA GLY A 332 30.39 35.35 20.28
C GLY A 332 29.24 36.04 19.57
N THR A 333 29.24 37.36 19.45
CA THR A 333 28.29 38.07 18.58
C THR A 333 28.61 37.85 17.10
N ALA A 334 27.66 38.12 16.22
CA ALA A 334 27.88 38.06 14.77
C ALA A 334 28.97 39.04 14.27
N ALA A 335 29.26 40.10 15.02
CA ALA A 335 30.30 41.09 14.70
C ALA A 335 31.68 40.74 15.28
N ALA A 336 31.73 40.01 16.41
CA ALA A 336 32.95 39.54 17.05
C ALA A 336 32.83 38.05 17.45
N PRO A 337 32.76 37.14 16.45
CA PRO A 337 32.61 35.70 16.71
C PRO A 337 33.81 35.12 17.46
N TYR A 338 33.59 34.03 18.20
CA TYR A 338 34.68 33.31 18.85
C TYR A 338 35.61 32.63 17.83
N GLY A 339 36.92 32.67 18.05
CA GLY A 339 37.93 32.02 17.19
C GLY A 339 37.99 30.48 17.28
N ALA A 340 37.34 29.91 18.29
CA ALA A 340 37.22 28.48 18.56
C ALA A 340 35.80 28.16 19.07
N ILE A 341 35.42 26.89 19.08
CA ILE A 341 34.04 26.47 19.45
C ILE A 341 33.83 26.35 20.97
N ASP A 342 34.86 25.95 21.73
CA ASP A 342 34.74 25.70 23.17
C ASP A 342 34.30 26.93 23.99
N PRO A 343 34.78 28.16 23.71
CA PRO A 343 34.25 29.36 24.37
C PRO A 343 32.75 29.59 24.12
N ALA A 344 32.22 29.19 22.97
CA ALA A 344 30.80 29.30 22.65
C ALA A 344 29.98 28.24 23.41
N LEU A 345 30.45 26.98 23.41
CA LEU A 345 29.82 25.88 24.11
C LEU A 345 29.87 26.08 25.64
N GLY A 346 30.91 26.73 26.16
CA GLY A 346 31.07 27.07 27.58
C GLY A 346 30.17 28.20 28.09
N VAL A 347 29.47 28.94 27.21
CA VAL A 347 28.48 29.97 27.58
C VAL A 347 27.06 29.67 27.13
N ALA A 348 26.88 28.77 26.16
CA ALA A 348 25.57 28.37 25.64
C ALA A 348 24.76 27.57 26.68
N SER A 349 23.50 27.94 26.83
CA SER A 349 22.52 27.30 27.72
C SER A 349 21.42 26.57 26.92
N SER A 350 20.60 25.76 27.58
CA SER A 350 19.45 25.08 26.95
C SER A 350 18.55 26.09 26.20
N GLY A 351 18.31 25.83 24.91
CA GLY A 351 17.59 26.73 24.00
C GLY A 351 18.50 27.61 23.11
N ASP A 352 19.77 27.81 23.49
CA ASP A 352 20.72 28.59 22.69
C ASP A 352 21.23 27.82 21.45
N ARG A 353 21.64 28.57 20.42
CA ARG A 353 22.25 28.04 19.20
C ARG A 353 23.70 28.49 19.07
N VAL A 354 24.58 27.57 18.64
CA VAL A 354 25.96 27.89 18.25
C VAL A 354 26.06 27.78 16.74
N TYR A 355 26.40 28.88 16.04
CA TYR A 355 26.44 28.96 14.59
C TYR A 355 27.89 29.06 14.09
N VAL A 356 28.43 27.92 13.63
CA VAL A 356 29.84 27.75 13.29
C VAL A 356 30.06 27.98 11.79
N GLN A 357 30.84 28.99 11.46
CA GLN A 357 31.21 29.32 10.08
C GLN A 357 32.24 28.31 9.53
N PRO A 358 32.39 28.17 8.19
CA PRO A 358 33.32 27.22 7.60
C PRO A 358 34.77 27.52 7.98
N GLY A 359 35.54 26.47 8.19
CA GLY A 359 36.92 26.50 8.67
C GLY A 359 37.27 25.25 9.46
N ASN A 360 38.53 25.15 9.89
CA ASN A 360 39.03 23.99 10.63
C ASN A 360 38.93 24.27 12.14
N LEU A 361 38.24 23.39 12.87
CA LEU A 361 38.27 23.36 14.34
C LEU A 361 39.57 22.74 14.85
N ALA A 362 39.87 22.96 16.13
CA ALA A 362 41.10 22.48 16.77
C ALA A 362 41.06 20.99 17.17
N GLY A 363 39.88 20.37 17.17
CA GLY A 363 39.63 19.01 17.62
C GLY A 363 38.14 18.67 17.62
N GLY A 364 37.79 17.53 18.21
CA GLY A 364 36.43 17.19 18.62
C GLY A 364 35.93 18.03 19.81
N PHE A 365 34.62 18.01 20.07
CA PHE A 365 33.97 18.83 21.11
C PHE A 365 32.73 18.15 21.70
N THR A 366 32.21 18.66 22.83
CA THR A 366 30.98 18.15 23.48
C THR A 366 29.88 19.21 23.47
N ILE A 367 28.67 18.84 23.06
CA ILE A 367 27.50 19.72 23.00
C ILE A 367 26.79 19.75 24.36
N PRO A 368 26.55 20.93 24.97
CA PRO A 368 25.78 21.03 26.22
C PRO A 368 24.31 20.61 26.06
N THR A 369 23.66 20.34 27.19
CA THR A 369 22.25 19.93 27.22
C THR A 369 21.33 21.04 26.69
N GLY A 370 20.47 20.70 25.73
CA GLY A 370 19.53 21.60 25.08
C GLY A 370 20.14 22.59 24.08
N VAL A 371 21.44 22.48 23.77
CA VAL A 371 22.12 23.35 22.80
C VAL A 371 22.05 22.76 21.39
N GLN A 372 21.84 23.65 20.40
CA GLN A 372 21.84 23.29 18.98
C GLN A 372 23.10 23.84 18.30
N VAL A 373 23.92 22.98 17.71
CA VAL A 373 25.16 23.35 17.00
C VAL A 373 24.91 23.23 15.49
N LEU A 374 24.96 24.37 14.80
CA LEU A 374 24.52 24.53 13.43
C LEU A 374 25.64 25.11 12.56
N SER A 375 25.69 24.73 11.29
CA SER A 375 26.57 25.35 10.29
C SER A 375 25.79 25.98 9.11
N PRO A 376 26.42 26.87 8.33
CA PRO A 376 25.83 27.42 7.10
C PRO A 376 25.89 26.46 5.90
N GLY A 377 26.40 25.23 6.05
CA GLY A 377 26.49 24.26 4.95
C GLY A 377 25.13 23.88 4.35
N PRO A 378 24.31 23.09 5.08
CA PRO A 378 22.93 22.82 4.69
C PRO A 378 22.03 24.06 4.88
N LEU A 379 20.81 24.04 4.35
CA LEU A 379 19.78 25.03 4.65
C LEU A 379 19.29 24.84 6.09
N GLN A 380 19.31 25.90 6.89
CA GLN A 380 18.90 25.86 8.30
C GLN A 380 17.54 26.55 8.48
N PRO A 381 16.42 25.80 8.53
CA PRO A 381 15.09 26.40 8.76
C PRO A 381 14.89 26.80 10.23
N LEU A 382 14.17 27.91 10.44
CA LEU A 382 13.81 28.42 11.76
C LEU A 382 12.34 28.86 11.76
N ARG A 383 11.51 28.27 12.63
CA ARG A 383 10.11 28.67 12.82
C ARG A 383 10.07 29.90 13.73
N THR A 384 9.33 30.95 13.38
CA THR A 384 9.32 32.23 14.12
C THR A 384 7.90 32.79 14.24
N GLN A 385 7.73 33.90 14.98
CA GLN A 385 6.46 34.61 15.09
C GLN A 385 5.93 35.22 13.78
N VAL A 386 6.73 35.25 12.70
CA VAL A 386 6.30 35.65 11.35
C VAL A 386 6.25 34.47 10.35
N GLY A 387 6.32 33.23 10.84
CA GLY A 387 6.34 32.01 10.04
C GLY A 387 7.73 31.37 9.91
N ASN A 388 7.89 30.48 8.94
CA ASN A 388 9.16 29.76 8.71
C ASN A 388 10.14 30.63 7.92
N LEU A 389 11.34 30.78 8.46
CA LEU A 389 12.47 31.49 7.86
C LEU A 389 13.64 30.53 7.67
N VAL A 390 14.72 31.01 7.03
CA VAL A 390 15.99 30.30 6.84
C VAL A 390 17.09 31.17 7.44
N LEU A 391 18.05 30.56 8.15
CA LEU A 391 19.13 31.32 8.79
C LEU A 391 20.02 32.02 7.72
N PRO A 392 20.36 33.31 7.91
CA PRO A 392 21.24 34.05 7.00
C PRO A 392 22.57 33.33 6.75
N GLY A 393 22.90 33.10 5.47
CA GLY A 393 24.12 32.42 5.05
C GLY A 393 24.03 30.88 4.96
N SER A 394 22.95 30.26 5.45
CA SER A 394 22.76 28.80 5.31
C SER A 394 22.42 28.37 3.89
N GLY A 395 22.72 27.11 3.55
CA GLY A 395 22.66 26.58 2.18
C GLY A 395 23.91 26.84 1.34
N SER A 396 25.05 27.15 1.96
CA SER A 396 26.32 27.45 1.28
C SER A 396 27.04 26.24 0.70
N GLY A 397 26.71 25.02 1.17
CA GLY A 397 27.45 23.78 0.84
C GLY A 397 28.83 23.66 1.48
N LEU A 398 29.27 24.64 2.30
CA LEU A 398 30.57 24.62 2.98
C LEU A 398 30.40 24.18 4.44
N LEU A 399 31.01 23.05 4.81
CA LEU A 399 30.94 22.47 6.15
C LEU A 399 32.19 22.86 6.97
N PRO A 400 32.08 23.16 8.28
CA PRO A 400 33.23 23.25 9.18
C PRO A 400 33.85 21.87 9.41
N HIS A 401 35.18 21.80 9.41
CA HIS A 401 35.93 20.55 9.57
C HIS A 401 36.26 20.28 11.05
N VAL A 402 35.95 19.07 11.52
CA VAL A 402 36.14 18.61 12.91
C VAL A 402 37.17 17.47 12.95
N PRO A 403 38.43 17.74 13.35
CA PRO A 403 39.46 16.70 13.50
C PRO A 403 39.34 15.99 14.85
N GLY A 404 38.25 15.23 15.04
CA GLY A 404 37.99 14.47 16.27
C GLY A 404 36.50 14.26 16.55
N THR A 405 36.19 13.34 17.47
CA THR A 405 34.82 12.95 17.83
C THR A 405 33.95 14.11 18.34
N VAL A 406 32.72 14.22 17.84
CA VAL A 406 31.69 15.10 18.43
C VAL A 406 30.85 14.30 19.42
N THR A 407 30.69 14.81 20.65
CA THR A 407 29.90 14.16 21.71
C THR A 407 28.59 14.92 21.96
N MET A 408 27.46 14.24 21.85
CA MET A 408 26.12 14.82 22.03
C MET A 408 25.73 14.93 23.52
N GLY A 409 24.95 15.96 23.87
CA GLY A 409 24.28 16.11 25.17
C GLY A 409 22.80 15.70 25.13
N HIS A 410 22.08 15.79 26.25
CA HIS A 410 20.62 15.61 26.26
C HIS A 410 19.93 16.74 25.48
N ASP A 411 18.83 16.44 24.78
CA ASP A 411 18.02 17.37 23.97
C ASP A 411 18.84 18.21 22.99
N SER A 412 19.96 17.67 22.49
CA SER A 412 20.94 18.39 21.67
C SER A 412 20.85 18.08 20.18
N LEU A 413 21.31 19.02 19.36
CA LEU A 413 21.28 18.92 17.90
C LEU A 413 22.64 19.27 17.28
N LEU A 414 23.07 18.50 16.29
CA LEU A 414 24.23 18.80 15.43
C LEU A 414 23.81 18.81 13.95
N SER A 415 24.10 19.89 13.24
CA SER A 415 23.80 19.98 11.80
C SER A 415 24.88 20.65 10.95
N GLY A 416 25.34 19.92 9.92
CA GLY A 416 26.15 20.46 8.83
C GLY A 416 27.67 20.46 9.02
N PHE A 417 28.24 19.43 9.63
CA PHE A 417 29.69 19.35 9.91
C PHE A 417 30.39 18.27 9.08
N ALA A 418 31.67 18.49 8.76
CA ALA A 418 32.56 17.49 8.19
C ALA A 418 33.46 16.92 9.29
N VAL A 419 33.15 15.72 9.77
CA VAL A 419 33.80 15.08 10.93
C VAL A 419 34.77 14.01 10.44
N ALA A 420 36.06 14.21 10.67
CA ALA A 420 37.13 13.29 10.30
C ALA A 420 38.04 13.07 11.52
N PRO A 421 37.68 12.12 12.40
CA PRO A 421 38.42 11.89 13.64
C PRO A 421 39.70 11.09 13.39
N GLU A 422 40.56 10.94 14.41
CA GLU A 422 41.76 10.11 14.29
C GLU A 422 41.40 8.61 14.23
N PRO A 423 42.18 7.76 13.52
CA PRO A 423 41.85 6.35 13.34
C PRO A 423 41.54 5.60 14.65
N GLY A 424 40.40 4.92 14.68
CA GLY A 424 39.90 4.20 15.87
C GLY A 424 39.01 5.03 16.81
N GLN A 425 38.77 6.30 16.53
CA GLN A 425 37.77 7.13 17.21
C GLN A 425 36.44 7.14 16.43
N ASP A 426 35.31 7.22 17.12
CA ASP A 426 34.00 7.38 16.47
C ASP A 426 33.81 8.81 15.93
N GLY A 427 32.97 8.97 14.91
CA GLY A 427 32.69 10.29 14.31
C GLY A 427 31.82 11.15 15.23
N ILE A 428 30.57 10.73 15.43
CA ILE A 428 29.63 11.37 16.36
C ILE A 428 29.19 10.33 17.38
N GLN A 429 29.26 10.64 18.67
CA GLN A 429 28.82 9.75 19.75
C GLN A 429 27.76 10.38 20.65
N ALA A 430 26.80 9.58 21.09
CA ALA A 430 25.80 9.92 22.10
C ALA A 430 25.75 8.78 23.12
N LEU A 431 26.14 9.06 24.37
CA LEU A 431 26.37 8.04 25.40
C LEU A 431 25.51 8.35 26.64
N GLY A 432 24.50 7.53 26.93
CA GLY A 432 23.63 7.70 28.11
C GLY A 432 22.73 8.96 28.08
N VAL A 433 22.52 9.56 26.91
CA VAL A 433 21.80 10.84 26.75
C VAL A 433 20.35 10.66 26.28
N ARG A 434 19.51 11.64 26.59
CA ARG A 434 18.08 11.64 26.25
C ARG A 434 17.81 12.67 25.15
N SER A 435 17.20 12.22 24.06
CA SER A 435 16.89 12.97 22.84
C SER A 435 18.12 13.54 22.12
N VAL A 436 18.35 13.12 20.87
CA VAL A 436 19.44 13.63 20.03
C VAL A 436 18.99 13.80 18.58
N THR A 437 19.51 14.82 17.89
CA THR A 437 19.22 15.08 16.48
C THR A 437 20.51 15.34 15.70
N ILE A 438 20.83 14.48 14.73
CA ILE A 438 22.09 14.49 13.97
C ILE A 438 21.74 14.57 12.47
N LEU A 439 22.02 15.72 11.85
CA LEU A 439 21.50 16.06 10.52
C LEU A 439 22.58 16.57 9.54
N ASP A 440 22.52 16.14 8.29
CA ASP A 440 23.29 16.75 7.18
C ASP A 440 24.82 16.79 7.38
N ASN A 441 25.40 15.84 8.14
CA ASN A 441 26.84 15.78 8.40
C ASN A 441 27.55 14.86 7.40
N GLN A 442 28.82 15.17 7.10
CA GLN A 442 29.74 14.27 6.40
C GLN A 442 30.71 13.66 7.42
N ILE A 443 30.90 12.35 7.40
CA ILE A 443 31.74 11.62 8.36
C ILE A 443 32.70 10.73 7.58
N LEU A 444 34.00 10.79 7.88
CA LEU A 444 35.05 10.12 7.12
C LEU A 444 36.03 9.36 8.02
N ALA A 445 36.37 8.12 7.65
CA ALA A 445 37.43 7.30 8.25
C ALA A 445 37.30 7.05 9.77
N ALA A 446 36.08 7.13 10.29
CA ALA A 446 35.78 6.88 11.70
C ALA A 446 35.84 5.39 12.07
N ARG A 447 35.78 5.09 13.37
CA ARG A 447 35.46 3.76 13.89
C ARG A 447 34.00 3.44 13.60
N ASN A 448 33.07 3.85 14.46
CA ASN A 448 31.66 3.96 14.07
C ASN A 448 31.42 5.36 13.49
N GLY A 449 30.67 5.47 12.40
CA GLY A 449 30.31 6.77 11.85
C GLY A 449 29.48 7.57 12.84
N ILE A 450 28.38 6.97 13.31
CA ILE A 450 27.55 7.49 14.41
C ILE A 450 27.33 6.37 15.43
N LEU A 451 27.72 6.60 16.69
CA LEU A 451 27.52 5.70 17.83
C LEU A 451 26.48 6.28 18.81
N LEU A 452 25.35 5.61 18.95
CA LEU A 452 24.30 5.95 19.90
C LEU A 452 24.18 4.81 20.92
N ASN A 453 24.79 4.97 22.09
CA ASN A 453 24.79 3.95 23.13
C ASN A 453 23.97 4.39 24.35
N ASP A 454 23.00 3.57 24.74
CA ASP A 454 22.09 3.80 25.86
C ASP A 454 21.37 5.16 25.79
N VAL A 455 20.90 5.52 24.59
CA VAL A 455 20.11 6.73 24.38
C VAL A 455 18.62 6.51 24.65
N SER A 456 17.93 7.54 25.11
CA SER A 456 16.49 7.51 25.44
C SER A 456 15.72 8.66 24.80
N GLY A 457 14.38 8.64 24.84
CA GLY A 457 13.55 9.71 24.31
C GLY A 457 13.40 9.67 22.80
N ASN A 458 13.81 10.73 22.09
CA ASN A 458 13.62 10.84 20.63
C ASN A 458 14.97 10.88 19.88
N VAL A 459 15.24 9.88 19.06
CA VAL A 459 16.48 9.75 18.28
C VAL A 459 16.19 10.09 16.83
N ILE A 460 16.90 11.08 16.27
CA ILE A 460 16.78 11.47 14.85
C ILE A 460 18.17 11.53 14.23
N VAL A 461 18.43 10.74 13.19
CA VAL A 461 19.68 10.69 12.42
C VAL A 461 19.32 10.70 10.94
N ARG A 462 19.45 11.86 10.26
CA ARG A 462 19.03 11.95 8.84
C ARG A 462 19.99 12.74 7.94
N ARG A 463 20.09 12.33 6.67
CA ARG A 463 20.89 12.99 5.62
C ARG A 463 22.39 13.06 5.94
N ASN A 464 22.88 12.16 6.78
CA ASN A 464 24.31 12.05 7.05
C ASN A 464 24.96 11.17 5.97
N GLN A 465 26.15 11.58 5.53
CA GLN A 465 26.98 10.83 4.58
C GLN A 465 28.17 10.25 5.34
N ILE A 466 28.36 8.93 5.26
CA ILE A 466 29.37 8.22 6.06
C ILE A 466 30.28 7.43 5.11
N GLN A 467 31.58 7.69 5.21
CA GLN A 467 32.61 7.12 4.34
C GLN A 467 33.64 6.38 5.18
N ASP A 468 33.93 5.15 4.76
CA ASP A 468 35.03 4.30 5.23
C ASP A 468 35.02 4.07 6.76
N ALA A 469 33.84 3.70 7.31
CA ALA A 469 33.71 3.32 8.72
C ALA A 469 34.41 1.98 8.99
N SER A 470 35.23 1.92 10.05
CA SER A 470 36.03 0.74 10.45
C SER A 470 35.37 -0.13 11.52
N GLN A 471 34.10 0.16 11.84
CA GLN A 471 33.10 -0.72 12.46
C GLN A 471 31.77 -0.47 11.73
N SER A 472 30.70 -0.13 12.44
CA SER A 472 29.39 0.13 11.83
C SER A 472 29.28 1.54 11.24
N GLY A 473 28.51 1.71 10.16
CA GLY A 473 28.18 3.04 9.63
C GLY A 473 27.38 3.86 10.64
N ILE A 474 26.26 3.31 11.10
CA ILE A 474 25.45 3.83 12.21
C ILE A 474 25.15 2.68 13.17
N LEU A 475 25.37 2.89 14.48
CA LEU A 475 25.05 1.95 15.54
C LEU A 475 24.14 2.60 16.59
N LEU A 476 22.94 2.07 16.77
CA LEU A 476 22.05 2.34 17.90
C LEU A 476 22.00 1.11 18.81
N ASN A 477 22.68 1.18 19.96
CA ASN A 477 22.77 0.10 20.95
C ASN A 477 22.09 0.52 22.26
N LEU A 478 21.13 -0.26 22.76
CA LEU A 478 20.34 0.08 23.95
C LEU A 478 20.30 -1.09 24.94
N SER A 479 20.62 -0.84 26.22
CA SER A 479 20.36 -1.73 27.36
C SER A 479 19.46 -1.01 28.37
N GLY A 480 18.29 -1.59 28.67
CA GLY A 480 17.31 -1.03 29.62
C GLY A 480 16.74 0.36 29.29
N GLN A 481 16.76 0.81 28.03
CA GLN A 481 16.33 2.18 27.65
C GLN A 481 14.94 2.25 27.03
N THR A 482 14.29 3.42 27.10
CA THR A 482 13.03 3.72 26.39
C THR A 482 13.22 4.84 25.37
N VAL A 483 12.91 4.53 24.11
CA VAL A 483 12.93 5.45 22.97
C VAL A 483 11.51 5.53 22.37
N ASN A 484 10.91 6.71 22.34
CA ASN A 484 9.56 6.89 21.76
C ASN A 484 9.60 6.81 20.24
N THR A 485 10.69 7.29 19.63
CA THR A 485 10.89 7.27 18.18
C THR A 485 12.38 7.24 17.88
N ALA A 486 12.79 6.26 17.09
CA ALA A 486 14.09 6.20 16.44
C ALA A 486 13.89 6.36 14.94
N ASP A 487 14.34 7.47 14.37
CA ASP A 487 14.30 7.74 12.93
C ASP A 487 15.73 7.90 12.43
N LEU A 488 16.22 6.86 11.74
CA LEU A 488 17.56 6.84 11.15
C LEU A 488 17.44 6.78 9.62
N SER A 489 16.60 7.64 9.04
CA SER A 489 16.26 7.67 7.61
C SER A 489 17.16 8.57 6.77
N ASN A 490 17.19 8.37 5.45
CA ASN A 490 17.88 9.23 4.48
C ASN A 490 19.41 9.31 4.65
N ASN A 491 20.09 8.31 5.21
CA ASN A 491 21.56 8.32 5.37
C ASN A 491 22.25 7.56 4.22
N ASP A 492 23.43 8.01 3.81
CA ASP A 492 24.22 7.48 2.68
C ASP A 492 25.56 6.96 3.21
N ILE A 493 25.67 5.65 3.36
CA ILE A 493 26.77 4.94 4.02
C ILE A 493 27.58 4.23 2.93
N HIS A 494 28.65 4.86 2.46
CA HIS A 494 29.44 4.37 1.32
C HIS A 494 30.12 3.02 1.61
N GLN A 495 30.77 2.91 2.76
CA GLN A 495 31.46 1.70 3.20
C GLN A 495 31.50 1.62 4.73
N ALA A 496 31.16 0.45 5.26
CA ALA A 496 31.38 0.02 6.64
C ALA A 496 32.09 -1.35 6.62
N THR A 497 32.98 -1.63 7.58
CA THR A 497 33.62 -2.96 7.70
C THR A 497 32.90 -3.90 8.65
N GLY A 498 31.95 -3.40 9.45
CA GLY A 498 30.92 -4.21 10.08
C GLY A 498 29.56 -3.96 9.41
N ASP A 499 28.48 -3.99 10.20
CA ASP A 499 27.13 -3.65 9.74
C ASP A 499 27.04 -2.23 9.13
N GLY A 500 26.29 -2.06 8.05
CA GLY A 500 26.01 -0.73 7.48
C GLY A 500 25.21 0.15 8.45
N LEU A 501 24.06 -0.35 8.90
CA LEU A 501 23.22 0.26 9.93
C LEU A 501 22.73 -0.82 10.91
N LEU A 502 23.14 -0.76 12.17
CA LEU A 502 22.71 -1.68 13.23
C LEU A 502 21.86 -0.96 14.28
N VAL A 503 20.68 -1.51 14.57
CA VAL A 503 19.87 -1.21 15.75
C VAL A 503 19.80 -2.47 16.62
N ARG A 504 20.33 -2.41 17.84
CA ARG A 504 20.17 -3.47 18.85
C ARG A 504 19.50 -2.92 20.10
N ALA A 505 18.38 -3.52 20.47
CA ALA A 505 17.68 -3.29 21.71
C ALA A 505 17.79 -4.54 22.60
N ALA A 506 18.41 -4.40 23.76
CA ALA A 506 18.67 -5.46 24.73
C ALA A 506 18.08 -5.13 26.11
N ASP A 507 18.06 -6.11 27.03
CA ASP A 507 17.77 -5.93 28.46
C ASP A 507 16.47 -5.18 28.77
N SER A 508 15.35 -5.62 28.20
CA SER A 508 14.03 -5.00 28.34
C SER A 508 13.94 -3.55 27.83
N SER A 509 14.84 -3.13 26.94
CA SER A 509 14.71 -1.88 26.17
C SER A 509 13.41 -1.83 25.37
N GLN A 510 12.93 -0.62 25.08
CA GLN A 510 11.71 -0.37 24.34
C GLN A 510 11.89 0.71 23.28
N ILE A 511 11.50 0.43 22.02
CA ILE A 511 11.43 1.43 20.95
C ILE A 511 10.00 1.46 20.39
N SER A 512 9.23 2.51 20.67
CA SER A 512 7.79 2.53 20.27
C SER A 512 7.58 2.66 18.75
N SER A 513 8.50 3.32 18.04
CA SER A 513 8.52 3.39 16.58
C SER A 513 9.96 3.48 16.08
N LEU A 514 10.33 2.60 15.14
CA LEU A 514 11.63 2.55 14.47
C LEU A 514 11.43 2.77 12.96
N GLN A 515 12.04 3.82 12.42
CA GLN A 515 11.92 4.25 11.02
C GLN A 515 13.31 4.27 10.37
N LEU A 516 13.52 3.39 9.39
CA LEU A 516 14.81 3.13 8.74
C LEU A 516 14.68 3.28 7.21
N SER A 517 14.07 4.38 6.78
CA SER A 517 13.68 4.60 5.39
C SER A 517 14.70 5.36 4.56
N GLN A 518 14.67 5.18 3.23
CA GLN A 518 15.44 5.96 2.26
C GLN A 518 16.96 5.93 2.49
N ASN A 519 17.46 4.87 3.14
CA ASN A 519 18.88 4.70 3.40
C ASN A 519 19.57 4.09 2.18
N ARG A 520 20.84 4.47 1.99
CA ARG A 520 21.69 3.91 0.94
C ARG A 520 22.95 3.37 1.58
N ILE A 521 23.30 2.13 1.26
CA ILE A 521 24.44 1.40 1.83
C ILE A 521 25.24 0.82 0.67
N GLY A 522 26.43 1.38 0.43
CA GLY A 522 27.28 1.00 -0.70
C GLY A 522 27.96 -0.34 -0.48
N SER A 523 28.55 -0.53 0.70
CA SER A 523 29.15 -1.80 1.11
C SER A 523 29.18 -1.94 2.63
N SER A 524 28.98 -3.17 3.09
CA SER A 524 29.05 -3.58 4.50
C SER A 524 29.84 -4.88 4.63
N GLY A 525 30.60 -5.04 5.71
CA GLY A 525 31.41 -6.24 5.95
C GLY A 525 30.66 -7.35 6.68
N GLU A 526 29.63 -6.98 7.43
CA GLU A 526 28.66 -7.87 8.07
C GLU A 526 27.32 -7.69 7.32
N ASN A 527 26.26 -7.24 7.98
CA ASN A 527 24.94 -7.06 7.39
C ASN A 527 24.78 -5.66 6.78
N GLY A 528 23.97 -5.54 5.73
CA GLY A 528 23.63 -4.23 5.18
C GLY A 528 22.88 -3.39 6.21
N LEU A 529 21.77 -3.91 6.69
CA LEU A 529 20.98 -3.32 7.76
C LEU A 529 20.50 -4.40 8.74
N ALA A 530 20.69 -4.20 10.04
CA ALA A 530 20.32 -5.13 11.09
C ALA A 530 19.42 -4.47 12.15
N VAL A 531 18.36 -5.17 12.55
CA VAL A 531 17.47 -4.80 13.67
C VAL A 531 17.33 -6.00 14.61
N LEU A 532 17.89 -5.89 15.80
CA LEU A 532 17.96 -6.96 16.80
C LEU A 532 17.16 -6.57 18.05
N ALA A 533 16.23 -7.43 18.47
CA ALA A 533 15.42 -7.28 19.67
C ALA A 533 15.67 -8.45 20.62
N ASP A 534 16.66 -8.31 21.51
CA ASP A 534 17.10 -9.32 22.47
C ASP A 534 16.42 -9.08 23.82
N ASN A 535 15.47 -9.92 24.25
CA ASN A 535 14.69 -9.73 25.50
C ASN A 535 14.14 -8.28 25.64
N SER A 536 13.71 -7.68 24.53
CA SER A 536 13.32 -6.26 24.43
C SER A 536 12.05 -6.11 23.59
N ARG A 537 11.50 -4.89 23.46
CA ARG A 537 10.28 -4.67 22.65
C ARG A 537 10.37 -3.50 21.68
N LEU A 538 10.24 -3.81 20.40
CA LEU A 538 10.00 -2.85 19.34
C LEU A 538 8.50 -2.80 19.05
N GLY A 539 7.96 -1.59 18.86
CA GLY A 539 6.57 -1.38 18.44
C GLY A 539 6.44 -1.58 16.92
N THR A 540 6.26 -0.49 16.19
CA THR A 540 6.30 -0.54 14.72
C THR A 540 7.73 -0.36 14.21
N VAL A 541 8.22 -1.35 13.47
CA VAL A 541 9.49 -1.30 12.72
C VAL A 541 9.19 -1.15 11.24
N ALA A 542 9.74 -0.12 10.60
CA ALA A 542 9.56 0.12 9.17
C ALA A 542 10.91 0.40 8.47
N ILE A 543 11.29 -0.48 7.54
CA ILE A 543 12.48 -0.34 6.68
C ILE A 543 11.95 -0.20 5.24
N ASN A 544 12.04 1.01 4.68
CA ASN A 544 11.35 1.37 3.44
C ASN A 544 12.26 2.10 2.45
N GLN A 545 12.21 1.81 1.14
CA GLN A 545 12.97 2.55 0.12
C GLN A 545 14.50 2.51 0.34
N THR A 546 15.03 1.39 0.83
CA THR A 546 16.44 1.26 1.22
C THR A 546 17.22 0.44 0.20
N GLN A 547 18.34 0.98 -0.29
CA GLN A 547 19.24 0.34 -1.25
C GLN A 547 20.52 -0.14 -0.55
N ILE A 548 20.91 -1.39 -0.78
CA ILE A 548 22.07 -2.05 -0.18
C ILE A 548 22.84 -2.77 -1.28
N ALA A 549 23.94 -2.19 -1.78
CA ALA A 549 24.62 -2.72 -2.96
C ALA A 549 25.48 -3.97 -2.65
N THR A 550 26.20 -4.01 -1.53
CA THR A 550 26.81 -5.25 -1.01
C THR A 550 26.74 -5.42 0.51
N ALA A 551 26.59 -6.68 0.95
CA ALA A 551 26.73 -7.11 2.33
C ALA A 551 27.54 -8.41 2.43
N GLY A 552 28.40 -8.52 3.44
CA GLY A 552 29.22 -9.71 3.72
C GLY A 552 28.41 -10.86 4.33
N GLU A 553 27.31 -10.54 5.01
CA GLU A 553 26.30 -11.48 5.51
C GLU A 553 24.95 -11.20 4.84
N ASN A 554 23.93 -10.78 5.61
CA ASN A 554 22.58 -10.56 5.10
C ASN A 554 22.42 -9.15 4.53
N GLY A 555 21.61 -8.99 3.48
CA GLY A 555 21.23 -7.65 2.99
C GLY A 555 20.44 -6.90 4.06
N VAL A 556 19.36 -7.51 4.54
CA VAL A 556 18.63 -7.08 5.74
C VAL A 556 18.47 -8.24 6.72
N LEU A 557 18.76 -7.99 8.00
CA LEU A 557 18.51 -8.88 9.12
C LEU A 557 17.50 -8.24 10.09
N VAL A 558 16.44 -8.98 10.45
CA VAL A 558 15.55 -8.65 11.56
C VAL A 558 15.45 -9.85 12.49
N LEU A 559 15.78 -9.65 13.77
CA LEU A 559 15.85 -10.68 14.81
C LEU A 559 14.99 -10.29 16.02
N ALA A 560 14.18 -11.23 16.52
CA ALA A 560 13.57 -11.19 17.83
C ALA A 560 14.00 -12.43 18.63
N ASN A 561 14.79 -12.24 19.68
CA ASN A 561 15.50 -13.32 20.38
C ASN A 561 15.35 -13.21 21.91
N ASP A 562 15.57 -14.32 22.64
CA ASP A 562 15.50 -14.38 24.11
C ASP A 562 14.18 -13.79 24.67
N GLY A 563 13.04 -14.15 24.07
CA GLY A 563 11.72 -13.58 24.42
C GLY A 563 11.46 -12.14 23.93
N GLY A 564 12.32 -11.60 23.07
CA GLY A 564 12.16 -10.29 22.45
C GLY A 564 10.93 -10.20 21.54
N GLN A 565 10.40 -8.98 21.35
CA GLN A 565 9.11 -8.73 20.72
C GLN A 565 9.19 -7.61 19.67
N ILE A 566 8.57 -7.82 18.52
CA ILE A 566 8.34 -6.78 17.49
C ILE A 566 6.84 -6.74 17.18
N ASP A 567 6.12 -5.70 17.61
CA ASP A 567 4.65 -5.67 17.50
C ASP A 567 4.16 -5.66 16.03
N SER A 568 4.90 -5.01 15.12
CA SER A 568 4.59 -4.95 13.69
C SER A 568 5.84 -4.63 12.86
N LEU A 569 6.00 -5.31 11.72
CA LEU A 569 7.15 -5.17 10.83
C LEU A 569 6.71 -4.89 9.39
N THR A 570 7.26 -3.82 8.80
CA THR A 570 7.09 -3.49 7.38
C THR A 570 8.45 -3.35 6.69
N LEU A 571 8.61 -4.10 5.61
CA LEU A 571 9.81 -4.17 4.76
C LEU A 571 9.37 -3.86 3.33
N GLN A 572 9.50 -2.62 2.85
CA GLN A 572 8.99 -2.23 1.53
C GLN A 572 10.02 -1.52 0.62
N GLN A 573 10.00 -1.81 -0.69
CA GLN A 573 10.84 -1.13 -1.69
C GLN A 573 12.32 -1.25 -1.34
N LEU A 574 12.78 -2.50 -1.21
CA LEU A 574 14.16 -2.81 -0.85
C LEU A 574 14.92 -3.26 -2.10
N ASP A 575 16.08 -2.67 -2.33
CA ASP A 575 16.95 -2.96 -3.48
C ASP A 575 18.27 -3.54 -2.95
N LEU A 576 18.34 -4.88 -2.93
CA LEU A 576 19.40 -5.64 -2.25
C LEU A 576 20.27 -6.30 -3.32
N GLY A 577 21.53 -5.86 -3.44
CA GLY A 577 22.46 -6.30 -4.48
C GLY A 577 23.07 -7.68 -4.20
N THR A 578 24.38 -7.73 -3.92
CA THR A 578 25.07 -8.99 -3.61
C THR A 578 25.20 -9.21 -2.11
N THR A 579 24.71 -10.35 -1.62
CA THR A 579 24.72 -10.74 -0.18
C THR A 579 25.48 -12.04 0.04
N GLY A 580 26.20 -12.14 1.16
CA GLY A 580 27.05 -13.29 1.50
C GLY A 580 26.34 -14.44 2.22
N THR A 581 25.15 -14.22 2.80
CA THR A 581 24.32 -15.28 3.40
C THR A 581 22.87 -15.26 2.90
N ASN A 582 22.08 -14.22 3.17
CA ASN A 582 20.70 -14.12 2.66
C ASN A 582 20.43 -12.72 2.09
N GLY A 583 19.54 -12.62 1.09
CA GLY A 583 19.03 -11.32 0.66
C GLY A 583 18.32 -10.61 1.82
N LEU A 584 17.31 -11.28 2.37
CA LEU A 584 16.60 -10.87 3.57
C LEU A 584 16.47 -12.05 4.55
N LEU A 585 16.75 -11.81 5.84
CA LEU A 585 16.57 -12.76 6.93
C LEU A 585 15.65 -12.17 8.01
N LEU A 586 14.57 -12.89 8.31
CA LEU A 586 13.66 -12.63 9.42
C LEU A 586 13.68 -13.84 10.38
N LEU A 587 14.08 -13.63 11.64
CA LEU A 587 14.24 -14.69 12.64
C LEU A 587 13.51 -14.34 13.94
N ALA A 588 12.69 -15.28 14.44
CA ALA A 588 12.27 -15.32 15.84
C ALA A 588 12.84 -16.59 16.51
N SER A 589 13.65 -16.40 17.56
CA SER A 589 14.39 -17.47 18.24
C SER A 589 14.21 -17.40 19.77
N ASP A 590 14.39 -18.54 20.43
CA ASP A 590 14.35 -18.71 21.90
C ASP A 590 13.18 -17.98 22.59
N GLY A 591 11.96 -18.26 22.09
CA GLY A 591 10.71 -17.70 22.59
C GLY A 591 10.40 -16.28 22.13
N GLY A 592 11.18 -15.73 21.18
CA GLY A 592 10.92 -14.45 20.55
C GLY A 592 9.60 -14.40 19.76
N ALA A 593 9.12 -13.19 19.49
CA ALA A 593 7.89 -12.98 18.74
C ALA A 593 7.95 -11.78 17.80
N ILE A 594 7.38 -11.93 16.60
CA ILE A 594 7.17 -10.84 15.64
C ILE A 594 5.71 -10.92 15.19
N GLY A 595 4.99 -9.81 15.29
CA GLY A 595 3.55 -9.72 15.03
C GLY A 595 3.20 -9.75 13.53
N ASP A 596 2.40 -8.78 13.07
CA ASP A 596 2.06 -8.68 11.65
C ASP A 596 3.31 -8.31 10.83
N VAL A 597 3.61 -9.11 9.79
CA VAL A 597 4.77 -8.97 8.91
C VAL A 597 4.32 -8.67 7.48
N THR A 598 4.80 -7.58 6.89
CA THR A 598 4.63 -7.26 5.46
C THR A 598 5.97 -7.08 4.78
N ILE A 599 6.19 -7.83 3.70
CA ILE A 599 7.40 -7.80 2.86
C ILE A 599 6.95 -7.53 1.43
N ALA A 600 7.18 -6.33 0.91
CA ALA A 600 6.62 -5.87 -0.36
C ALA A 600 7.66 -5.18 -1.25
N ASP A 601 7.56 -5.34 -2.57
CA ASP A 601 8.42 -4.66 -3.55
C ASP A 601 9.94 -4.89 -3.28
N VAL A 602 10.34 -6.11 -2.88
CA VAL A 602 11.73 -6.44 -2.51
C VAL A 602 12.46 -7.12 -3.67
N ALA A 603 13.55 -6.51 -4.13
CA ALA A 603 14.48 -7.07 -5.11
C ALA A 603 15.75 -7.61 -4.42
N VAL A 604 16.21 -8.78 -4.87
CA VAL A 604 17.49 -9.40 -4.47
C VAL A 604 18.25 -9.77 -5.74
N GLU A 605 19.39 -9.13 -6.01
CA GLU A 605 20.19 -9.37 -7.22
C GLU A 605 20.90 -10.72 -7.14
N GLN A 606 21.71 -10.95 -6.09
CA GLN A 606 22.43 -12.21 -5.87
C GLN A 606 22.54 -12.52 -4.37
N SER A 607 22.17 -13.74 -3.97
CA SER A 607 22.47 -14.26 -2.62
C SER A 607 23.29 -15.54 -2.65
N HIS A 608 24.30 -15.62 -1.78
CA HIS A 608 25.12 -16.84 -1.58
C HIS A 608 24.47 -17.87 -0.64
N GLY A 609 23.23 -17.62 -0.19
CA GLY A 609 22.33 -18.57 0.45
C GLY A 609 20.91 -18.31 -0.06
N ASN A 610 19.96 -17.92 0.80
CA ASN A 610 18.55 -17.77 0.41
C ASN A 610 18.23 -16.35 -0.09
N GLY A 611 17.31 -16.22 -1.05
CA GLY A 611 16.80 -14.91 -1.47
C GLY A 611 16.07 -14.20 -0.33
N VAL A 612 15.04 -14.85 0.20
CA VAL A 612 14.35 -14.46 1.44
C VAL A 612 14.23 -15.69 2.35
N LEU A 613 14.70 -15.57 3.59
CA LEU A 613 14.53 -16.58 4.64
C LEU A 613 13.72 -16.01 5.80
N VAL A 614 12.65 -16.72 6.18
CA VAL A 614 11.86 -16.46 7.38
C VAL A 614 11.86 -17.71 8.26
N LEU A 615 12.20 -17.56 9.53
CA LEU A 615 12.48 -18.66 10.45
C LEU A 615 11.90 -18.39 11.85
N ALA A 616 11.19 -19.38 12.40
CA ALA A 616 10.78 -19.40 13.80
C ALA A 616 11.32 -20.66 14.48
N GLU A 617 12.07 -20.52 15.56
CA GLU A 617 12.71 -21.64 16.27
C GLU A 617 12.58 -21.57 17.80
N ASN A 618 12.70 -22.73 18.46
CA ASN A 618 12.71 -22.89 19.92
C ASN A 618 11.51 -22.26 20.64
N GLY A 619 10.30 -22.55 20.15
CA GLY A 619 9.03 -22.14 20.78
C GLY A 619 8.61 -20.69 20.49
N SER A 620 9.15 -20.09 19.42
CA SER A 620 8.89 -18.72 19.00
C SER A 620 7.58 -18.59 18.18
N ASP A 621 7.02 -17.38 18.12
CA ASP A 621 5.75 -17.10 17.42
C ASP A 621 5.97 -15.99 16.35
N LEU A 622 5.81 -16.31 15.06
CA LEU A 622 5.63 -15.31 13.99
C LEU A 622 4.14 -15.16 13.65
N GLY A 623 3.66 -13.93 13.51
CA GLY A 623 2.29 -13.60 13.16
C GLY A 623 1.95 -13.85 11.67
N PRO A 624 0.89 -13.22 11.14
CA PRO A 624 0.58 -13.24 9.71
C PRO A 624 1.74 -12.69 8.88
N LEU A 625 2.06 -13.35 7.77
CA LEU A 625 3.15 -12.99 6.87
C LEU A 625 2.61 -12.73 5.46
N ASP A 626 2.70 -11.50 4.99
CA ASP A 626 2.33 -11.11 3.63
C ASP A 626 3.56 -10.74 2.81
N LEU A 627 3.94 -11.63 1.88
CA LEU A 627 5.10 -11.52 1.01
C LEU A 627 4.62 -11.21 -0.42
N THR A 628 4.86 -10.01 -0.93
CA THR A 628 4.33 -9.56 -2.22
C THR A 628 5.41 -8.98 -3.14
N GLN A 629 5.29 -9.23 -4.44
CA GLN A 629 6.14 -8.66 -5.50
C GLN A 629 7.65 -8.87 -5.28
N LEU A 630 8.05 -10.02 -4.72
CA LEU A 630 9.46 -10.35 -4.53
C LEU A 630 10.13 -10.63 -5.89
N GLN A 631 11.33 -10.09 -6.11
CA GLN A 631 12.13 -10.28 -7.32
C GLN A 631 13.52 -10.80 -6.94
N VAL A 632 13.68 -12.12 -6.79
CA VAL A 632 14.97 -12.75 -6.47
C VAL A 632 15.63 -13.20 -7.76
N ALA A 633 16.64 -12.50 -8.26
CA ALA A 633 17.28 -12.83 -9.54
C ALA A 633 18.18 -14.07 -9.46
N ALA A 634 18.95 -14.24 -8.38
CA ALA A 634 19.52 -15.55 -8.01
C ALA A 634 19.75 -15.75 -6.51
N ALA A 635 19.75 -17.02 -6.09
CA ALA A 635 20.05 -17.49 -4.74
C ALA A 635 20.81 -18.83 -4.81
N ALA A 636 21.84 -19.04 -3.99
CA ALA A 636 22.58 -20.31 -3.97
C ALA A 636 21.81 -21.44 -3.26
N GLU A 637 20.91 -21.10 -2.34
CA GLU A 637 19.96 -22.01 -1.71
C GLU A 637 18.55 -21.77 -2.25
N ASN A 638 17.57 -21.41 -1.42
CA ASN A 638 16.18 -21.28 -1.82
C ASN A 638 15.85 -19.86 -2.30
N GLY A 639 14.87 -19.72 -3.20
CA GLY A 639 14.36 -18.40 -3.60
C GLY A 639 13.62 -17.71 -2.45
N VAL A 640 12.65 -18.43 -1.87
CA VAL A 640 11.97 -18.06 -0.62
C VAL A 640 11.92 -19.29 0.29
N ALA A 641 12.30 -19.15 1.56
CA ALA A 641 12.19 -20.18 2.58
C ALA A 641 11.39 -19.65 3.79
N VAL A 642 10.41 -20.42 4.25
CA VAL A 642 9.58 -20.09 5.42
C VAL A 642 9.48 -21.33 6.33
N LEU A 643 10.14 -21.28 7.48
CA LEU A 643 10.47 -22.47 8.28
C LEU A 643 10.04 -22.33 9.76
N ALA A 644 9.59 -23.42 10.38
CA ALA A 644 9.28 -23.49 11.81
C ALA A 644 9.83 -24.75 12.47
N PHE A 645 10.54 -24.58 13.59
CA PHE A 645 11.18 -25.66 14.35
C PHE A 645 10.90 -25.56 15.86
N GLY A 646 10.99 -26.70 16.56
CA GLY A 646 11.05 -26.73 18.03
C GLY A 646 9.77 -26.25 18.74
N GLY A 647 8.59 -26.60 18.22
CA GLY A 647 7.30 -26.21 18.79
C GLY A 647 6.86 -24.77 18.50
N SER A 648 7.51 -24.11 17.54
CA SER A 648 7.22 -22.74 17.12
C SER A 648 5.93 -22.65 16.28
N ARG A 649 5.39 -21.43 16.13
CA ARG A 649 4.19 -21.16 15.31
C ARG A 649 4.45 -20.11 14.26
N LEU A 650 3.90 -20.34 13.06
CA LEU A 650 3.74 -19.33 12.02
C LEU A 650 2.26 -19.05 11.79
N GLY A 651 1.90 -17.77 11.75
CA GLY A 651 0.60 -17.30 11.30
C GLY A 651 0.37 -17.56 9.80
N PRO A 652 -0.76 -17.07 9.26
CA PRO A 652 -1.08 -17.26 7.85
C PRO A 652 -0.01 -16.67 6.93
N LEU A 653 0.54 -17.48 6.04
CA LEU A 653 1.53 -17.10 5.04
C LEU A 653 0.82 -16.80 3.72
N THR A 654 1.03 -15.61 3.16
CA THR A 654 0.72 -15.29 1.76
C THR A 654 2.03 -15.00 1.03
N LEU A 655 2.24 -15.63 -0.13
CA LEU A 655 3.29 -15.27 -1.08
C LEU A 655 2.65 -15.02 -2.45
N SER A 656 2.75 -13.80 -2.97
CA SER A 656 2.08 -13.46 -4.24
C SER A 656 2.81 -12.49 -5.17
N GLN A 657 2.53 -12.61 -6.47
CA GLN A 657 3.09 -11.75 -7.53
C GLN A 657 4.63 -11.79 -7.63
N SER A 658 5.24 -12.86 -7.14
CA SER A 658 6.70 -12.99 -6.97
C SER A 658 7.36 -13.76 -8.11
N ASN A 659 8.59 -13.37 -8.45
CA ASN A 659 9.38 -13.94 -9.54
C ASN A 659 10.78 -14.29 -9.02
N LEU A 660 11.18 -15.54 -9.20
CA LEU A 660 12.38 -16.16 -8.65
C LEU A 660 13.19 -16.72 -9.83
N GLY A 661 14.40 -16.23 -10.03
CA GLY A 661 15.25 -16.54 -11.17
C GLY A 661 15.96 -17.89 -11.02
N GLN A 662 17.28 -17.85 -10.86
CA GLN A 662 18.10 -19.06 -10.69
C GLN A 662 18.34 -19.35 -9.22
N VAL A 663 17.77 -20.43 -8.70
CA VAL A 663 17.94 -20.83 -7.30
C VAL A 663 18.63 -22.21 -7.22
N GLY A 664 19.62 -22.36 -6.34
CA GLY A 664 20.44 -23.58 -6.25
C GLY A 664 19.77 -24.73 -5.48
N SER A 665 18.76 -24.44 -4.68
CA SER A 665 17.90 -25.42 -4.01
C SER A 665 16.44 -25.24 -4.45
N ASN A 666 15.48 -25.02 -3.55
CA ASN A 666 14.07 -24.96 -3.92
C ASN A 666 13.64 -23.54 -4.37
N GLY A 667 12.69 -23.44 -5.31
CA GLY A 667 12.03 -22.17 -5.66
C GLY A 667 11.38 -21.55 -4.44
N VAL A 668 10.42 -22.27 -3.87
CA VAL A 668 9.80 -21.94 -2.57
C VAL A 668 9.89 -23.16 -1.65
N LEU A 669 10.32 -22.94 -0.40
CA LEU A 669 10.35 -23.92 0.68
C LEU A 669 9.44 -23.47 1.82
N VAL A 670 8.51 -24.32 2.24
CA VAL A 670 7.63 -24.11 3.40
C VAL A 670 7.72 -25.33 4.31
N LEU A 671 8.18 -25.17 5.55
CA LEU A 671 8.57 -26.29 6.41
C LEU A 671 8.03 -26.13 7.84
N ALA A 672 7.44 -27.21 8.38
CA ALA A 672 7.06 -27.35 9.78
C ALA A 672 7.68 -28.62 10.37
N ASP A 673 8.60 -28.48 11.33
CA ASP A 673 9.29 -29.60 11.96
C ASP A 673 9.29 -29.52 13.50
N THR A 674 9.46 -30.68 14.14
CA THR A 674 9.58 -30.87 15.59
C THR A 674 8.39 -30.23 16.34
N SER A 675 7.20 -30.79 16.08
CA SER A 675 5.91 -30.39 16.68
C SER A 675 5.52 -28.92 16.48
N SER A 676 6.01 -28.27 15.43
CA SER A 676 5.67 -26.88 15.08
C SER A 676 4.33 -26.78 14.34
N ALA A 677 3.76 -25.59 14.24
CA ALA A 677 2.49 -25.36 13.54
C ALA A 677 2.55 -24.19 12.55
N LEU A 678 2.14 -24.47 11.32
CA LEU A 678 1.88 -23.48 10.28
C LEU A 678 0.37 -23.35 10.09
N ALA A 679 -0.12 -22.11 10.03
CA ALA A 679 -1.51 -21.82 9.71
C ALA A 679 -1.78 -22.00 8.20
N ASN A 680 -2.56 -21.11 7.58
CA ASN A 680 -2.89 -21.21 6.17
C ASN A 680 -1.77 -20.62 5.30
N THR A 681 -1.23 -21.40 4.38
CA THR A 681 -0.26 -21.00 3.35
C THR A 681 -0.99 -20.79 2.02
N THR A 682 -0.88 -19.58 1.45
CA THR A 682 -1.42 -19.21 0.14
C THR A 682 -0.29 -18.73 -0.77
N LEU A 683 0.01 -19.49 -1.82
CA LEU A 683 0.96 -19.12 -2.88
C LEU A 683 0.14 -18.76 -4.13
N ASN A 684 0.33 -17.56 -4.69
CA ASN A 684 -0.52 -17.08 -5.80
C ASN A 684 0.26 -16.28 -6.83
N THR A 685 0.24 -16.70 -8.11
CA THR A 685 0.96 -16.01 -9.19
C THR A 685 2.46 -15.90 -8.85
N VAL A 686 3.10 -17.06 -8.63
CA VAL A 686 4.53 -17.17 -8.34
C VAL A 686 5.22 -17.85 -9.51
N THR A 687 6.29 -17.25 -10.02
CA THR A 687 7.08 -17.77 -11.14
C THR A 687 8.50 -18.11 -10.69
N ILE A 688 8.99 -19.28 -11.09
CA ILE A 688 10.35 -19.76 -10.88
C ILE A 688 10.97 -20.09 -12.23
N GLN A 689 12.09 -19.44 -12.58
CA GLN A 689 12.80 -19.71 -13.83
C GLN A 689 13.51 -21.06 -13.77
N SER A 690 14.31 -21.31 -12.73
CA SER A 690 14.92 -22.63 -12.51
C SER A 690 15.34 -22.88 -11.05
N ALA A 691 15.02 -24.06 -10.54
CA ALA A 691 15.43 -24.56 -9.22
C ALA A 691 16.38 -25.76 -9.32
N GLY A 692 17.45 -25.76 -8.51
CA GLY A 692 18.43 -26.85 -8.40
C GLY A 692 17.98 -28.02 -7.52
N ALA A 693 16.86 -27.88 -6.82
CA ALA A 693 16.08 -28.96 -6.24
C ALA A 693 14.65 -28.90 -6.78
N ASN A 694 13.65 -28.57 -5.94
CA ASN A 694 12.24 -28.57 -6.33
C ASN A 694 11.73 -27.17 -6.66
N GLY A 695 10.71 -27.04 -7.53
CA GLY A 695 10.07 -25.74 -7.75
C GLY A 695 9.33 -25.25 -6.49
N LEU A 696 8.49 -26.12 -5.91
CA LEU A 696 7.89 -25.94 -4.59
C LEU A 696 8.17 -27.17 -3.72
N LEU A 697 8.52 -26.95 -2.45
CA LEU A 697 8.51 -27.98 -1.41
C LEU A 697 7.72 -27.48 -0.20
N VAL A 698 6.63 -28.17 0.13
CA VAL A 698 5.87 -28.00 1.38
C VAL A 698 6.01 -29.26 2.21
N LEU A 699 6.53 -29.15 3.43
CA LEU A 699 7.00 -30.28 4.24
C LEU A 699 6.56 -30.17 5.71
N GLY A 700 5.80 -31.16 6.17
CA GLY A 700 5.57 -31.42 7.59
C GLY A 700 6.40 -32.61 8.07
N GLN A 701 7.03 -32.50 9.24
CA GLN A 701 7.79 -33.56 9.90
C GLN A 701 7.61 -33.59 11.43
N ASN A 702 7.97 -34.72 12.04
CA ASN A 702 8.07 -34.93 13.50
C ASN A 702 6.87 -34.38 14.30
N GLY A 703 5.67 -34.83 13.94
CA GLY A 703 4.41 -34.47 14.62
C GLY A 703 3.91 -33.04 14.38
N SER A 704 4.50 -32.30 13.44
CA SER A 704 4.08 -30.93 13.10
C SER A 704 2.77 -30.87 12.32
N SER A 705 2.16 -29.68 12.25
CA SER A 705 0.89 -29.47 11.55
C SER A 705 0.93 -28.30 10.57
N LEU A 706 0.33 -28.49 9.40
CA LEU A 706 0.05 -27.46 8.41
C LEU A 706 -1.46 -27.44 8.16
N ALA A 707 -2.11 -26.28 8.31
CA ALA A 707 -3.56 -26.19 8.22
C ALA A 707 -4.06 -26.32 6.76
N THR A 708 -3.98 -25.25 5.98
CA THR A 708 -4.41 -25.25 4.56
C THR A 708 -3.27 -24.76 3.68
N VAL A 709 -2.98 -25.47 2.60
CA VAL A 709 -2.01 -25.11 1.58
C VAL A 709 -2.77 -24.86 0.28
N THR A 710 -2.74 -23.63 -0.23
CA THR A 710 -3.38 -23.25 -1.49
C THR A 710 -2.35 -22.67 -2.43
N VAL A 711 -2.26 -23.21 -3.64
CA VAL A 711 -1.26 -22.87 -4.64
C VAL A 711 -1.97 -22.58 -5.96
N ASN A 712 -1.99 -21.32 -6.38
CA ASN A 712 -2.68 -20.85 -7.58
C ASN A 712 -1.68 -20.23 -8.57
N ASP A 713 -1.84 -20.52 -9.86
CA ASP A 713 -1.06 -19.91 -10.96
C ASP A 713 0.47 -19.99 -10.74
N PHE A 714 0.92 -21.11 -10.17
CA PHE A 714 2.30 -21.35 -9.78
C PHE A 714 3.09 -21.96 -10.95
N THR A 715 4.10 -21.25 -11.42
CA THR A 715 4.85 -21.58 -12.65
C THR A 715 6.29 -21.94 -12.35
N VAL A 716 6.73 -23.13 -12.77
CA VAL A 716 8.08 -23.66 -12.63
C VAL A 716 8.64 -23.96 -14.04
N GLY A 717 9.62 -23.18 -14.50
CA GLY A 717 10.25 -23.41 -15.79
C GLY A 717 11.07 -24.70 -15.83
N ARG A 718 11.91 -24.90 -14.80
CA ARG A 718 12.76 -26.09 -14.63
C ARG A 718 13.00 -26.39 -13.16
N ALA A 719 12.90 -27.65 -12.77
CA ALA A 719 13.36 -28.17 -11.49
C ALA A 719 14.32 -29.35 -11.73
N ASP A 720 15.47 -29.37 -11.07
CA ASP A 720 16.42 -30.49 -11.18
C ASP A 720 15.99 -31.74 -10.40
N ALA A 721 15.06 -31.58 -9.43
CA ALA A 721 14.28 -32.66 -8.84
C ALA A 721 12.80 -32.55 -9.29
N ASN A 722 11.86 -32.26 -8.37
CA ASN A 722 10.42 -32.32 -8.66
C ASN A 722 9.82 -30.93 -8.90
N GLY A 723 8.77 -30.84 -9.72
CA GLY A 723 8.11 -29.55 -10.02
C GLY A 723 7.45 -28.93 -8.79
N LEU A 724 6.44 -29.60 -8.23
CA LEU A 724 5.82 -29.24 -6.94
C LEU A 724 5.82 -30.46 -6.01
N VAL A 725 6.06 -30.25 -4.71
CA VAL A 725 6.15 -31.32 -3.70
C VAL A 725 5.33 -30.96 -2.46
N LEU A 726 4.52 -31.92 -2.00
CA LEU A 726 3.79 -31.90 -0.73
C LEU A 726 4.15 -33.14 0.09
N ILE A 727 4.61 -32.96 1.33
CA ILE A 727 5.01 -34.08 2.21
C ILE A 727 4.42 -33.92 3.62
N ALA A 728 3.73 -34.96 4.09
CA ALA A 728 3.48 -35.19 5.51
C ALA A 728 4.25 -36.46 5.94
N ASP A 729 5.37 -36.29 6.63
CA ASP A 729 6.21 -37.38 7.13
C ASP A 729 6.23 -37.43 8.68
N SER A 730 6.59 -38.59 9.24
CA SER A 730 6.90 -38.78 10.67
C SER A 730 5.80 -38.24 11.61
N GLY A 731 4.56 -38.73 11.40
CA GLY A 731 3.38 -38.39 12.20
C GLY A 731 2.83 -36.97 12.04
N SER A 732 3.35 -36.19 11.09
CA SER A 732 2.84 -34.84 10.79
C SER A 732 1.51 -34.85 10.02
N GLN A 733 0.87 -33.68 9.93
CA GLN A 733 -0.47 -33.53 9.34
C GLN A 733 -0.55 -32.34 8.37
N ILE A 734 -1.16 -32.56 7.20
CA ILE A 734 -1.62 -31.51 6.27
C ILE A 734 -3.15 -31.63 6.16
N ALA A 735 -3.91 -30.65 6.66
CA ALA A 735 -5.38 -30.80 6.68
C ALA A 735 -6.02 -30.56 5.30
N THR A 736 -5.50 -29.66 4.47
CA THR A 736 -5.93 -29.55 3.06
C THR A 736 -4.81 -28.98 2.19
N ALA A 737 -4.62 -29.54 1.00
CA ALA A 737 -3.78 -29.00 -0.05
C ALA A 737 -4.55 -28.87 -1.38
N THR A 738 -4.46 -27.70 -2.01
CA THR A 738 -5.11 -27.41 -3.30
C THR A 738 -4.09 -26.77 -4.24
N LEU A 739 -3.81 -27.43 -5.36
CA LEU A 739 -2.90 -27.01 -6.41
C LEU A 739 -3.73 -26.71 -7.67
N SER A 740 -4.02 -25.43 -7.92
CA SER A 740 -4.87 -24.97 -9.02
C SER A 740 -4.04 -24.30 -10.12
N ALA A 741 -4.19 -24.81 -11.34
CA ALA A 741 -3.48 -24.40 -12.55
C ALA A 741 -1.92 -24.40 -12.49
N PRO A 742 -1.22 -25.28 -11.74
CA PRO A 742 0.24 -25.28 -11.71
C PRO A 742 0.83 -25.60 -13.08
N GLN A 743 1.84 -24.83 -13.50
CA GLN A 743 2.55 -24.98 -14.77
C GLN A 743 3.97 -25.50 -14.49
N VAL A 744 4.30 -26.70 -14.97
CA VAL A 744 5.65 -27.29 -14.83
C VAL A 744 6.22 -27.53 -16.22
N GLY A 745 7.25 -26.78 -16.59
CA GLY A 745 7.93 -26.91 -17.88
C GLY A 745 8.83 -28.15 -17.96
N SER A 746 9.61 -28.41 -16.91
CA SER A 746 10.47 -29.60 -16.82
C SER A 746 10.83 -29.96 -15.38
N ALA A 747 10.85 -31.26 -15.07
CA ALA A 747 11.30 -31.82 -13.80
C ALA A 747 12.31 -32.96 -14.02
N GLY A 748 13.41 -32.96 -13.25
CA GLY A 748 14.41 -34.04 -13.24
C GLY A 748 13.96 -35.32 -12.53
N GLU A 749 12.87 -35.25 -11.76
CA GLU A 749 12.16 -36.40 -11.22
C GLU A 749 10.67 -36.35 -11.63
N ASN A 750 9.76 -35.96 -10.73
CA ASN A 750 8.31 -35.97 -10.96
C ASN A 750 7.76 -34.55 -11.17
N GLY A 751 6.72 -34.41 -12.00
CA GLY A 751 6.08 -33.11 -12.21
C GLY A 751 5.38 -32.59 -10.94
N VAL A 752 4.61 -33.45 -10.28
CA VAL A 752 4.07 -33.23 -8.93
C VAL A 752 4.31 -34.48 -8.08
N LEU A 753 4.78 -34.29 -6.84
CA LEU A 753 4.96 -35.34 -5.83
C LEU A 753 4.10 -35.05 -4.59
N VAL A 754 3.35 -36.05 -4.12
CA VAL A 754 2.56 -36.01 -2.90
C VAL A 754 2.91 -37.23 -2.06
N LEU A 755 3.40 -37.03 -0.83
CA LEU A 755 3.92 -38.09 0.03
C LEU A 755 3.31 -38.02 1.43
N ALA A 756 2.65 -39.10 1.85
CA ALA A 756 2.30 -39.36 3.24
C ALA A 756 3.15 -40.55 3.74
N ASN A 757 4.05 -40.33 4.71
CA ASN A 757 5.01 -41.35 5.14
C ASN A 757 5.19 -41.41 6.67
N ASN A 758 5.60 -42.58 7.19
CA ASN A 758 5.88 -42.81 8.61
C ASN A 758 4.73 -42.33 9.54
N GLY A 759 3.51 -42.77 9.27
CA GLY A 759 2.30 -42.35 10.00
C GLY A 759 1.80 -40.94 9.69
N GLY A 760 2.35 -40.28 8.67
CA GLY A 760 1.91 -38.97 8.21
C GLY A 760 0.51 -38.98 7.61
N GLN A 761 -0.20 -37.85 7.71
CA GLN A 761 -1.62 -37.76 7.36
C GLN A 761 -1.91 -36.55 6.48
N ILE A 762 -2.65 -36.76 5.38
CA ILE A 762 -3.13 -35.69 4.51
C ILE A 762 -4.64 -35.82 4.31
N ALA A 763 -5.45 -34.91 4.85
CA ALA A 763 -6.91 -35.11 4.83
C ALA A 763 -7.54 -34.77 3.46
N THR A 764 -7.01 -33.82 2.71
CA THR A 764 -7.43 -33.57 1.31
C THR A 764 -6.27 -33.07 0.45
N VAL A 765 -6.15 -33.63 -0.74
CA VAL A 765 -5.28 -33.16 -1.84
C VAL A 765 -6.14 -32.99 -3.09
N THR A 766 -6.01 -31.86 -3.76
CA THR A 766 -6.62 -31.60 -5.07
C THR A 766 -5.60 -30.95 -5.98
N LEU A 767 -5.28 -31.60 -7.09
CA LEU A 767 -4.54 -31.04 -8.22
C LEU A 767 -5.54 -30.82 -9.36
N ASP A 768 -5.79 -29.57 -9.74
CA ASP A 768 -6.76 -29.23 -10.80
C ASP A 768 -6.18 -28.31 -11.87
N SER A 769 -6.58 -28.54 -13.13
CA SER A 769 -6.29 -27.67 -14.28
C SER A 769 -4.78 -27.45 -14.54
N GLY A 770 -3.91 -28.33 -14.03
CA GLY A 770 -2.46 -28.23 -14.16
C GLY A 770 -1.95 -28.53 -15.57
N ASN A 771 -0.66 -28.25 -15.80
CA ASN A 771 0.01 -28.48 -17.08
C ASN A 771 1.48 -28.87 -16.83
N ILE A 772 1.78 -30.16 -16.95
CA ILE A 772 3.08 -30.76 -16.67
C ILE A 772 3.68 -31.22 -17.99
N GLN A 773 4.66 -30.49 -18.53
CA GLN A 773 5.15 -30.70 -19.90
C GLN A 773 6.17 -31.84 -19.99
N GLN A 774 7.16 -31.90 -19.08
CA GLN A 774 8.21 -32.92 -19.08
C GLN A 774 8.61 -33.37 -17.66
N ALA A 775 8.87 -34.67 -17.49
CA ALA A 775 9.36 -35.26 -16.24
C ALA A 775 10.19 -36.53 -16.51
N SER A 776 11.34 -36.67 -15.85
CA SER A 776 12.23 -37.84 -16.05
C SER A 776 11.82 -39.07 -15.22
N GLN A 777 10.79 -38.95 -14.38
CA GLN A 777 10.05 -40.05 -13.77
C GLN A 777 8.57 -39.92 -14.14
N ASN A 778 7.69 -39.57 -13.20
CA ASN A 778 6.25 -39.54 -13.39
C ASN A 778 5.71 -38.13 -13.64
N GLY A 779 4.56 -38.01 -14.31
CA GLY A 779 3.84 -36.74 -14.41
C GLY A 779 3.33 -36.30 -13.03
N VAL A 780 2.55 -37.16 -12.39
CA VAL A 780 2.11 -37.02 -10.99
C VAL A 780 2.42 -38.32 -10.24
N LEU A 781 3.05 -38.21 -9.07
CA LEU A 781 3.28 -39.32 -8.14
C LEU A 781 2.60 -39.01 -6.80
N VAL A 782 1.73 -39.92 -6.34
CA VAL A 782 1.14 -39.90 -5.00
C VAL A 782 1.48 -41.20 -4.28
N LEU A 783 2.07 -41.09 -3.08
CA LEU A 783 2.49 -42.22 -2.26
C LEU A 783 1.96 -42.09 -0.83
N ALA A 784 1.31 -43.14 -0.32
CA ALA A 784 1.07 -43.36 1.09
C ALA A 784 1.84 -44.61 1.55
N SER A 785 2.80 -44.45 2.47
CA SER A 785 3.70 -45.53 2.92
C SER A 785 3.94 -45.55 4.44
N ASN A 786 4.26 -46.71 5.00
CA ASN A 786 4.57 -46.93 6.43
C ASN A 786 3.47 -46.42 7.37
N GLY A 787 2.28 -47.04 7.32
CA GLY A 787 1.15 -46.75 8.21
C GLY A 787 0.51 -45.38 8.02
N SER A 788 0.63 -44.79 6.84
CA SER A 788 0.22 -43.39 6.55
C SER A 788 -1.15 -43.31 5.88
N GLN A 789 -1.76 -42.12 5.89
CA GLN A 789 -3.12 -41.94 5.38
C GLN A 789 -3.28 -40.70 4.48
N ILE A 790 -3.97 -40.87 3.34
CA ILE A 790 -4.57 -39.75 2.60
C ILE A 790 -6.09 -39.98 2.53
N GLN A 791 -6.90 -39.05 3.06
CA GLN A 791 -8.36 -39.24 3.10
C GLN A 791 -9.03 -38.89 1.77
N SER A 792 -8.61 -37.84 1.07
CA SER A 792 -9.15 -37.51 -0.26
C SER A 792 -8.05 -37.06 -1.20
N LEU A 793 -7.96 -37.72 -2.37
CA LEU A 793 -7.10 -37.35 -3.48
C LEU A 793 -7.96 -37.11 -4.73
N ALA A 794 -7.77 -35.94 -5.36
CA ALA A 794 -8.28 -35.64 -6.69
C ALA A 794 -7.16 -35.12 -7.59
N VAL A 795 -7.06 -35.68 -8.80
CA VAL A 795 -6.23 -35.18 -9.91
C VAL A 795 -7.17 -34.96 -11.10
N THR A 796 -7.44 -33.70 -11.42
CA THR A 796 -8.50 -33.31 -12.36
C THR A 796 -8.05 -32.32 -13.42
N ASN A 797 -8.65 -32.42 -14.60
CA ASN A 797 -8.49 -31.49 -15.73
C ASN A 797 -7.03 -31.19 -16.15
N THR A 798 -6.07 -32.03 -15.75
CA THR A 798 -4.63 -31.74 -15.82
C THR A 798 -4.03 -32.28 -17.12
N GLY A 799 -3.27 -31.44 -17.82
CA GLY A 799 -2.47 -31.82 -18.98
C GLY A 799 -1.13 -32.39 -18.54
N ILE A 800 -0.76 -33.55 -19.07
CA ILE A 800 0.49 -34.26 -18.74
C ILE A 800 1.17 -34.70 -20.04
N GLY A 801 2.43 -34.31 -20.20
CA GLY A 801 3.27 -34.63 -21.35
C GLY A 801 2.98 -33.82 -22.63
N SER A 802 3.88 -33.97 -23.59
CA SER A 802 3.80 -33.47 -24.96
C SER A 802 4.06 -34.60 -25.97
N GLU A 803 3.78 -34.36 -27.25
CA GLU A 803 4.07 -35.33 -28.31
C GLU A 803 5.56 -35.75 -28.29
N GLY A 804 5.83 -37.06 -28.24
CA GLY A 804 7.18 -37.63 -28.25
C GLY A 804 7.81 -37.87 -26.87
N ALA A 805 7.26 -38.82 -26.10
CA ALA A 805 7.87 -39.41 -24.89
C ALA A 805 8.41 -38.37 -23.88
N ALA A 806 7.53 -37.46 -23.43
CA ALA A 806 7.86 -36.33 -22.57
C ALA A 806 7.89 -36.68 -21.06
N ILE A 807 7.19 -37.75 -20.67
CA ILE A 807 7.23 -38.35 -19.34
C ILE A 807 7.91 -39.72 -19.48
N ALA A 808 8.99 -39.99 -18.75
CA ALA A 808 9.79 -41.21 -18.97
C ALA A 808 9.22 -42.47 -18.29
N SER A 809 8.46 -42.30 -17.20
CA SER A 809 7.74 -43.37 -16.49
C SER A 809 6.23 -43.12 -16.62
N SER A 810 5.46 -43.24 -15.53
CA SER A 810 3.99 -43.23 -15.59
C SER A 810 3.38 -41.82 -15.58
N GLY A 811 2.25 -41.64 -16.26
CA GLY A 811 1.59 -40.33 -16.37
C GLY A 811 1.03 -39.86 -15.04
N ILE A 812 0.26 -40.72 -14.38
CA ILE A 812 -0.23 -40.54 -13.00
C ILE A 812 -0.02 -41.87 -12.27
N LEU A 813 0.80 -41.90 -11.22
CA LEU A 813 1.02 -43.05 -10.35
C LEU A 813 0.49 -42.75 -8.94
N ILE A 814 -0.37 -43.63 -8.42
CA ILE A 814 -0.95 -43.56 -7.07
C ILE A 814 -0.67 -44.90 -6.37
N LEU A 815 0.21 -44.89 -5.37
CA LEU A 815 0.67 -46.07 -4.65
C LEU A 815 0.30 -46.00 -3.17
N THR A 816 -0.34 -47.06 -2.65
CA THR A 816 -0.51 -47.33 -1.23
C THR A 816 0.28 -48.56 -0.85
N ALA A 817 1.23 -48.43 0.08
CA ALA A 817 2.14 -49.49 0.48
C ALA A 817 2.32 -49.54 2.00
N GLN A 818 2.70 -50.70 2.54
CA GLN A 818 3.18 -50.88 3.92
C GLN A 818 2.15 -50.36 4.96
N ASP A 819 1.06 -51.10 5.14
CA ASP A 819 -0.03 -50.82 6.10
C ASP A 819 -0.74 -49.46 5.93
N SER A 820 -0.66 -48.84 4.74
CA SER A 820 -1.16 -47.48 4.50
C SER A 820 -2.54 -47.43 3.85
N ARG A 821 -3.19 -46.25 3.86
CA ARG A 821 -4.56 -46.08 3.34
C ARG A 821 -4.77 -44.82 2.50
N ILE A 822 -5.37 -44.98 1.32
CA ILE A 822 -6.02 -43.89 0.58
C ILE A 822 -7.52 -44.15 0.54
N GLU A 823 -8.34 -43.27 1.14
CA GLU A 823 -9.79 -43.53 1.25
C GLU A 823 -10.53 -43.27 -0.06
N THR A 824 -10.25 -42.16 -0.75
CA THR A 824 -10.75 -41.92 -2.11
C THR A 824 -9.68 -41.35 -3.03
N ALA A 825 -9.49 -41.94 -4.20
CA ALA A 825 -8.65 -41.45 -5.29
C ALA A 825 -9.51 -41.19 -6.54
N THR A 826 -9.54 -39.95 -7.01
CA THR A 826 -10.24 -39.54 -8.24
C THR A 826 -9.25 -39.01 -9.27
N VAL A 827 -9.31 -39.55 -10.49
CA VAL A 827 -8.51 -39.15 -11.65
C VAL A 827 -9.48 -38.83 -12.79
N GLU A 828 -9.84 -37.57 -12.99
CA GLU A 828 -10.98 -37.19 -13.84
C GLU A 828 -10.68 -36.05 -14.85
N GLY A 829 -10.95 -36.29 -16.13
CA GLY A 829 -10.83 -35.28 -17.20
C GLY A 829 -9.39 -34.90 -17.61
N ASN A 830 -8.37 -35.67 -17.21
CA ASN A 830 -6.97 -35.38 -17.51
C ASN A 830 -6.60 -35.73 -18.97
N ARG A 831 -5.60 -35.05 -19.53
CA ARG A 831 -5.08 -35.29 -20.88
C ARG A 831 -3.61 -35.68 -20.83
N LEU A 832 -3.33 -36.97 -21.00
CA LEU A 832 -2.00 -37.57 -20.95
C LEU A 832 -1.51 -37.86 -22.38
N THR A 833 -0.30 -37.42 -22.74
CA THR A 833 0.29 -37.71 -24.05
C THR A 833 1.79 -37.96 -23.99
N GLY A 834 2.29 -38.94 -24.74
CA GLY A 834 3.72 -39.21 -24.84
C GLY A 834 4.31 -39.71 -23.51
N ILE A 835 3.78 -40.83 -23.01
CA ILE A 835 4.13 -41.41 -21.71
C ILE A 835 4.98 -42.67 -21.92
N GLY A 836 6.12 -42.77 -21.24
CA GLY A 836 7.14 -43.81 -21.43
C GLY A 836 6.89 -45.13 -20.72
N ALA A 837 5.94 -45.17 -19.78
CA ALA A 837 5.38 -46.38 -19.19
C ALA A 837 3.84 -46.30 -19.16
N THR A 838 3.22 -46.49 -18.00
CA THR A 838 1.76 -46.57 -17.82
C THR A 838 1.10 -45.18 -17.89
N GLY A 839 -0.06 -45.05 -18.52
CA GLY A 839 -0.83 -43.80 -18.52
C GLY A 839 -1.30 -43.42 -17.11
N ILE A 840 -2.21 -44.20 -16.55
CA ILE A 840 -2.74 -44.04 -15.18
C ILE A 840 -2.55 -45.35 -14.41
N GLU A 841 -1.88 -45.29 -13.26
CA GLU A 841 -1.42 -46.45 -12.50
C GLU A 841 -1.84 -46.34 -11.03
N LEU A 842 -2.65 -47.29 -10.54
CA LEU A 842 -3.15 -47.33 -9.16
C LEU A 842 -2.76 -48.66 -8.51
N ILE A 843 -1.99 -48.62 -7.41
CA ILE A 843 -1.46 -49.82 -6.76
C ILE A 843 -1.77 -49.81 -5.26
N ALA A 844 -2.23 -50.95 -4.75
CA ALA A 844 -2.26 -51.27 -3.33
C ALA A 844 -1.41 -52.51 -3.04
N SER A 845 -0.31 -52.34 -2.30
CA SER A 845 0.65 -53.39 -1.93
C SER A 845 0.89 -53.46 -0.41
N ASP A 846 1.45 -54.57 0.06
CA ASP A 846 1.87 -54.79 1.45
C ASP A 846 0.83 -54.36 2.51
N GLN A 847 -0.27 -55.13 2.56
CA GLN A 847 -1.38 -55.01 3.53
C GLN A 847 -2.15 -53.67 3.53
N SER A 848 -2.00 -52.88 2.46
CA SER A 848 -2.59 -51.54 2.32
C SER A 848 -4.07 -51.53 1.87
N GLN A 849 -4.69 -50.35 1.95
CA GLN A 849 -6.10 -50.15 1.62
C GLN A 849 -6.30 -48.95 0.67
N LEU A 850 -6.96 -49.20 -0.46
CA LEU A 850 -7.51 -48.17 -1.33
C LEU A 850 -9.04 -48.27 -1.30
N GLY A 851 -9.73 -47.24 -0.81
CA GLY A 851 -11.18 -47.27 -0.65
C GLY A 851 -11.88 -47.22 -2.01
N THR A 852 -12.13 -46.01 -2.52
CA THR A 852 -12.76 -45.80 -3.84
C THR A 852 -11.77 -45.21 -4.84
N ALA A 853 -11.55 -45.91 -5.96
CA ALA A 853 -10.82 -45.44 -7.12
C ALA A 853 -11.79 -45.08 -8.25
N ARG A 854 -11.80 -43.81 -8.68
CA ARG A 854 -12.57 -43.30 -9.83
C ARG A 854 -11.63 -42.79 -10.90
N ILE A 855 -11.68 -43.36 -12.10
CA ILE A 855 -10.88 -42.97 -13.27
C ILE A 855 -11.83 -42.67 -14.42
N SER A 856 -12.11 -41.40 -14.72
CA SER A 856 -13.18 -41.06 -15.67
C SER A 856 -12.92 -39.89 -16.61
N GLY A 857 -13.40 -40.00 -17.85
CA GLY A 857 -13.30 -38.95 -18.86
C GLY A 857 -11.88 -38.55 -19.29
N ASN A 858 -10.85 -39.31 -18.91
CA ASN A 858 -9.47 -38.99 -19.25
C ASN A 858 -9.17 -39.32 -20.73
N GLN A 859 -8.23 -38.58 -21.33
CA GLN A 859 -7.74 -38.75 -22.70
C GLN A 859 -6.27 -39.17 -22.65
N LEU A 860 -5.96 -40.39 -23.09
CA LEU A 860 -4.63 -40.99 -23.07
C LEU A 860 -4.18 -41.28 -24.50
N GLN A 861 -3.03 -40.74 -24.91
CA GLN A 861 -2.53 -40.88 -26.29
C GLN A 861 -1.03 -41.16 -26.34
N ALA A 862 -0.60 -42.13 -27.16
CA ALA A 862 0.82 -42.50 -27.33
C ALA A 862 1.47 -42.87 -25.98
N ILE A 863 1.06 -44.02 -25.46
CA ILE A 863 1.46 -44.57 -24.16
C ILE A 863 2.26 -45.86 -24.42
N ALA A 864 3.50 -45.93 -23.94
CA ALA A 864 4.47 -46.97 -24.32
C ALA A 864 4.35 -48.30 -23.53
N ASP A 865 3.46 -48.36 -22.53
CA ASP A 865 3.09 -49.62 -21.86
C ASP A 865 1.55 -49.71 -21.74
N ASP A 866 0.97 -49.79 -20.54
CA ASP A 866 -0.50 -49.87 -20.38
C ASP A 866 -1.18 -48.48 -20.34
N GLY A 867 -2.43 -48.41 -20.80
CA GLY A 867 -3.24 -47.19 -20.71
C GLY A 867 -3.66 -46.90 -19.25
N ILE A 868 -4.44 -47.80 -18.67
CA ILE A 868 -4.88 -47.73 -17.26
C ILE A 868 -4.57 -49.06 -16.57
N PHE A 869 -3.80 -49.04 -15.49
CA PHE A 869 -3.42 -50.19 -14.69
C PHE A 869 -3.92 -50.03 -13.24
N VAL A 870 -4.57 -51.08 -12.71
CA VAL A 870 -5.04 -51.13 -11.32
C VAL A 870 -4.64 -52.47 -10.69
N LEU A 871 -3.90 -52.45 -9.59
CA LEU A 871 -3.36 -53.65 -8.93
C LEU A 871 -3.66 -53.66 -7.43
N ALA A 872 -4.23 -54.77 -6.95
CA ALA A 872 -4.24 -55.14 -5.53
C ALA A 872 -3.31 -56.34 -5.31
N GLU A 873 -2.31 -56.21 -4.44
CA GLU A 873 -1.42 -57.31 -4.08
C GLU A 873 -0.92 -57.31 -2.62
N GLY A 874 -0.21 -58.36 -2.22
CA GLY A 874 0.39 -58.45 -0.89
C GLY A 874 -0.65 -58.39 0.23
N GLN A 875 -1.76 -59.11 0.09
CA GLN A 875 -2.94 -59.06 0.98
C GLN A 875 -3.70 -57.71 1.04
N SER A 876 -3.37 -56.74 0.18
CA SER A 876 -4.02 -55.43 0.14
C SER A 876 -5.44 -55.46 -0.45
N GLN A 877 -6.22 -54.41 -0.20
CA GLN A 877 -7.64 -54.34 -0.56
C GLN A 877 -7.97 -53.07 -1.34
N ILE A 878 -8.68 -53.22 -2.47
CA ILE A 878 -9.35 -52.14 -3.19
C ILE A 878 -10.87 -52.33 -3.06
N SER A 879 -11.59 -51.37 -2.48
CA SER A 879 -13.01 -51.57 -2.17
C SER A 879 -13.92 -51.34 -3.38
N GLN A 880 -13.66 -50.30 -4.18
CA GLN A 880 -14.34 -50.08 -5.46
C GLN A 880 -13.41 -49.41 -6.47
N THR A 881 -13.44 -49.91 -7.71
CA THR A 881 -12.78 -49.34 -8.89
C THR A 881 -13.83 -49.03 -9.96
N THR A 882 -13.91 -47.78 -10.40
CA THR A 882 -14.81 -47.33 -11.48
C THR A 882 -13.99 -46.63 -12.57
N ILE A 883 -13.92 -47.23 -13.76
CA ILE A 883 -13.18 -46.74 -14.93
C ILE A 883 -14.22 -46.39 -16.02
N ALA A 884 -14.57 -45.11 -16.17
CA ALA A 884 -15.76 -44.69 -16.93
C ALA A 884 -15.51 -43.60 -17.99
N GLY A 885 -15.86 -43.86 -19.25
CA GLY A 885 -15.87 -42.86 -20.32
C GLY A 885 -14.49 -42.33 -20.75
N ASN A 886 -13.41 -43.05 -20.48
CA ASN A 886 -12.06 -42.67 -20.88
C ASN A 886 -11.81 -42.94 -22.37
N GLN A 887 -10.90 -42.19 -22.99
CA GLN A 887 -10.49 -42.32 -24.39
C GLN A 887 -9.01 -42.67 -24.45
N LEU A 888 -8.69 -43.86 -24.95
CA LEU A 888 -7.34 -44.42 -25.01
C LEU A 888 -6.98 -44.66 -26.49
N GLN A 889 -5.90 -44.05 -26.96
CA GLN A 889 -5.45 -44.18 -28.35
C GLN A 889 -3.93 -44.44 -28.45
N SER A 890 -3.54 -45.42 -29.25
CA SER A 890 -2.12 -45.78 -29.48
C SER A 890 -1.43 -46.12 -28.15
N ILE A 891 -1.80 -47.28 -27.62
CA ILE A 891 -1.30 -47.86 -26.37
C ILE A 891 -0.48 -49.11 -26.75
N ASP A 892 0.81 -49.17 -26.39
CA ASP A 892 1.71 -50.21 -26.91
C ASP A 892 1.56 -51.57 -26.20
N ARG A 893 1.05 -51.62 -24.97
CA ARG A 893 0.62 -52.86 -24.29
C ARG A 893 -0.90 -52.92 -24.15
N ALA A 894 -1.46 -52.98 -22.94
CA ALA A 894 -2.89 -53.22 -22.72
C ALA A 894 -3.67 -51.91 -22.51
N GLY A 895 -4.92 -51.84 -22.97
CA GLY A 895 -5.74 -50.65 -22.82
C GLY A 895 -6.10 -50.39 -21.35
N ILE A 896 -6.82 -51.32 -20.73
CA ILE A 896 -7.19 -51.29 -19.31
C ILE A 896 -6.83 -52.63 -18.68
N GLN A 897 -6.00 -52.64 -17.64
CA GLN A 897 -5.64 -53.82 -16.85
C GLN A 897 -6.10 -53.67 -15.40
N VAL A 898 -6.81 -54.68 -14.87
CA VAL A 898 -7.23 -54.75 -13.45
C VAL A 898 -6.81 -56.09 -12.85
N LEU A 899 -5.95 -56.07 -11.83
CA LEU A 899 -5.25 -57.25 -11.31
C LEU A 899 -5.47 -57.43 -9.80
N ALA A 900 -5.69 -58.68 -9.39
CA ALA A 900 -5.61 -59.11 -8.00
C ALA A 900 -4.61 -60.26 -7.87
N LEU A 901 -3.45 -59.98 -7.31
CA LEU A 901 -2.32 -60.91 -7.18
C LEU A 901 -2.01 -61.16 -5.71
N ASN A 902 -1.29 -62.22 -5.37
CA ASN A 902 -0.61 -62.39 -4.08
C ASN A 902 -1.53 -62.15 -2.86
N GLN A 903 -2.71 -62.79 -2.86
CA GLN A 903 -3.80 -62.62 -1.88
C GLN A 903 -4.48 -61.23 -1.82
N GLY A 904 -4.12 -60.29 -2.69
CA GLY A 904 -4.79 -59.00 -2.85
C GLY A 904 -6.24 -59.14 -3.35
N GLN A 905 -7.09 -58.16 -3.03
CA GLN A 905 -8.54 -58.25 -3.23
C GLN A 905 -9.10 -56.97 -3.86
N ILE A 906 -9.93 -57.11 -4.89
CA ILE A 906 -10.76 -56.02 -5.44
C ILE A 906 -12.23 -56.43 -5.33
N ALA A 907 -13.00 -55.71 -4.51
CA ALA A 907 -14.38 -56.12 -4.19
C ALA A 907 -15.39 -55.75 -5.31
N ALA A 908 -15.20 -54.61 -5.98
CA ALA A 908 -16.00 -54.24 -7.14
C ALA A 908 -15.20 -53.46 -8.20
N THR A 909 -15.25 -53.94 -9.44
CA THR A 909 -14.68 -53.31 -10.63
C THR A 909 -15.79 -53.03 -11.63
N GLN A 910 -15.93 -51.76 -12.03
CA GLN A 910 -16.85 -51.30 -13.08
C GLN A 910 -16.04 -50.59 -14.17
N ILE A 911 -16.19 -51.03 -15.41
CA ILE A 911 -15.49 -50.49 -16.59
C ILE A 911 -16.59 -50.15 -17.61
N SER A 912 -16.94 -48.88 -17.81
CA SER A 912 -18.04 -48.50 -18.70
C SER A 912 -17.74 -47.38 -19.68
N ASP A 913 -18.40 -47.42 -20.84
CA ASP A 913 -18.41 -46.33 -21.82
C ASP A 913 -17.03 -45.91 -22.37
N ASN A 914 -15.95 -46.66 -22.07
CA ASN A 914 -14.60 -46.32 -22.50
C ASN A 914 -14.43 -46.59 -24.01
N THR A 915 -13.63 -45.77 -24.68
CA THR A 915 -13.25 -45.97 -26.08
C THR A 915 -11.75 -46.22 -26.17
N LEU A 916 -11.38 -47.44 -26.59
CA LEU A 916 -10.00 -47.89 -26.78
C LEU A 916 -9.79 -48.10 -28.28
N ASP A 917 -8.76 -47.49 -28.87
CA ASP A 917 -8.42 -47.68 -30.28
C ASP A 917 -6.91 -47.76 -30.52
N THR A 918 -6.45 -48.74 -31.31
CA THR A 918 -5.03 -49.02 -31.57
C THR A 918 -4.28 -49.43 -30.30
N ILE A 919 -4.40 -50.71 -29.93
CA ILE A 919 -3.86 -51.30 -28.68
C ILE A 919 -2.92 -52.48 -29.02
N GLY A 920 -1.69 -52.47 -28.52
CA GLY A 920 -0.61 -53.40 -28.90
C GLY A 920 -0.63 -54.78 -28.23
N ALA A 921 -1.45 -54.97 -27.19
CA ALA A 921 -1.74 -56.27 -26.58
C ALA A 921 -3.26 -56.51 -26.48
N ASP A 922 -3.82 -56.64 -25.27
CA ASP A 922 -5.25 -56.84 -25.01
C ASP A 922 -5.97 -55.50 -24.73
N GLY A 923 -7.25 -55.41 -25.10
CA GLY A 923 -8.06 -54.21 -24.89
C GLY A 923 -8.39 -53.96 -23.43
N ILE A 924 -9.23 -54.81 -22.83
CA ILE A 924 -9.61 -54.76 -21.42
C ILE A 924 -9.28 -56.11 -20.78
N VAL A 925 -8.51 -56.12 -19.68
CA VAL A 925 -8.09 -57.33 -18.97
C VAL A 925 -8.49 -57.26 -17.51
N ALA A 926 -9.09 -58.32 -16.98
CA ALA A 926 -9.19 -58.54 -15.54
C ALA A 926 -8.54 -59.89 -15.17
N PHE A 927 -7.59 -59.88 -14.23
CA PHE A 927 -6.76 -61.04 -13.88
C PHE A 927 -6.69 -61.27 -12.38
N ALA A 928 -6.98 -62.50 -11.94
CA ALA A 928 -6.77 -62.94 -10.57
C ALA A 928 -5.74 -64.09 -10.54
N ALA A 929 -4.67 -63.95 -9.73
CA ALA A 929 -3.63 -64.97 -9.60
C ALA A 929 -3.07 -65.09 -8.18
N THR A 930 -2.32 -66.18 -7.92
CA THR A 930 -1.59 -66.42 -6.65
C THR A 930 -2.43 -66.15 -5.38
N GLY A 931 -3.69 -66.61 -5.41
CA GLY A 931 -4.67 -66.46 -4.32
C GLY A 931 -5.39 -65.11 -4.23
N GLY A 932 -5.14 -64.18 -5.16
CA GLY A 932 -5.87 -62.91 -5.24
C GLY A 932 -7.32 -63.07 -5.73
N GLN A 933 -8.16 -62.08 -5.44
CA GLN A 933 -9.61 -62.14 -5.68
C GLN A 933 -10.17 -60.89 -6.36
N LEU A 934 -10.92 -61.08 -7.46
CA LEU A 934 -11.81 -60.09 -8.06
C LEU A 934 -13.26 -60.52 -7.78
N ALA A 935 -13.91 -59.91 -6.80
CA ALA A 935 -15.23 -60.39 -6.35
C ALA A 935 -16.34 -60.03 -7.36
N THR A 936 -16.36 -58.81 -7.89
CA THR A 936 -17.27 -58.43 -8.99
C THR A 936 -16.54 -57.63 -10.08
N VAL A 937 -16.73 -58.00 -11.36
CA VAL A 937 -16.14 -57.33 -12.54
C VAL A 937 -17.23 -57.11 -13.58
N THR A 938 -17.58 -55.84 -13.85
CA THR A 938 -18.55 -55.47 -14.90
C THR A 938 -17.87 -54.63 -15.96
N ALA A 939 -17.90 -55.07 -17.22
CA ALA A 939 -17.57 -54.25 -18.38
C ALA A 939 -18.85 -54.01 -19.20
N ASP A 940 -19.35 -52.76 -19.22
CA ASP A 940 -20.59 -52.38 -19.91
C ASP A 940 -20.35 -51.32 -21.00
N SER A 941 -20.86 -51.55 -22.21
CA SER A 941 -20.94 -50.53 -23.27
C SER A 941 -19.60 -49.92 -23.73
N ASN A 942 -18.48 -50.57 -23.44
CA ASN A 942 -17.16 -50.13 -23.91
C ASN A 942 -17.00 -50.40 -25.41
N ARG A 943 -16.25 -49.53 -26.10
CA ARG A 943 -15.84 -49.70 -27.49
C ARG A 943 -14.34 -49.96 -27.55
N VAL A 944 -13.95 -51.04 -28.21
CA VAL A 944 -12.57 -51.55 -28.27
C VAL A 944 -12.24 -51.88 -29.73
N SER A 945 -11.28 -51.17 -30.34
CA SER A 945 -10.92 -51.39 -31.73
C SER A 945 -9.42 -51.40 -32.04
N GLN A 946 -9.05 -52.08 -33.13
CA GLN A 946 -7.66 -52.21 -33.60
C GLN A 946 -6.73 -52.76 -32.52
N VAL A 947 -7.07 -53.93 -31.97
CA VAL A 947 -6.34 -54.57 -30.86
C VAL A 947 -5.50 -55.73 -31.38
N ALA A 948 -4.23 -55.81 -31.01
CA ALA A 948 -3.31 -56.81 -31.54
C ALA A 948 -3.57 -58.23 -31.03
N GLN A 949 -4.12 -58.38 -29.81
CA GLN A 949 -4.49 -59.66 -29.22
C GLN A 949 -6.00 -59.72 -28.98
N ASN A 950 -6.48 -59.71 -27.74
CA ASN A 950 -7.90 -59.96 -27.41
C ASN A 950 -8.64 -58.67 -27.03
N GLY A 951 -9.94 -58.57 -27.38
CA GLY A 951 -10.77 -57.39 -27.08
C GLY A 951 -11.06 -57.23 -25.59
N LEU A 952 -11.69 -58.23 -24.97
CA LEU A 952 -11.92 -58.30 -23.52
C LEU A 952 -11.48 -59.67 -22.98
N SER A 953 -10.66 -59.68 -21.94
CA SER A 953 -10.04 -60.89 -21.37
C SER A 953 -10.26 -61.01 -19.87
N LEU A 954 -10.66 -62.20 -19.41
CA LEU A 954 -10.88 -62.51 -18.00
C LEU A 954 -10.11 -63.78 -17.59
N PHE A 955 -9.18 -63.68 -16.64
CA PHE A 955 -8.26 -64.77 -16.29
C PHE A 955 -8.28 -65.10 -14.79
N ALA A 956 -8.30 -66.38 -14.45
CA ALA A 956 -8.05 -66.89 -13.10
C ALA A 956 -7.03 -68.04 -13.11
N THR A 957 -5.81 -67.81 -12.59
CA THR A 957 -4.74 -68.83 -12.52
C THR A 957 -4.17 -68.98 -11.11
N ASP A 958 -3.44 -70.07 -10.85
CA ASP A 958 -2.62 -70.26 -9.63
C ASP A 958 -3.37 -70.04 -8.30
N GLY A 959 -4.66 -70.41 -8.25
CA GLY A 959 -5.52 -70.27 -7.08
C GLY A 959 -6.22 -68.91 -6.96
N GLY A 960 -6.06 -68.03 -7.95
CA GLY A 960 -6.81 -66.78 -8.06
C GLY A 960 -8.32 -67.01 -8.20
N THR A 961 -9.11 -65.98 -7.92
CA THR A 961 -10.57 -66.05 -7.91
C THR A 961 -11.23 -64.89 -8.67
N ILE A 962 -12.14 -65.19 -9.59
CA ILE A 962 -13.14 -64.26 -10.12
C ILE A 962 -14.52 -64.80 -9.73
N ASP A 963 -15.29 -64.06 -8.93
CA ASP A 963 -16.59 -64.58 -8.44
C ASP A 963 -17.75 -64.25 -9.38
N GLN A 964 -17.93 -62.97 -9.73
CA GLN A 964 -18.96 -62.57 -10.69
C GLN A 964 -18.38 -61.66 -11.78
N ALA A 965 -18.53 -62.08 -13.03
CA ALA A 965 -18.17 -61.27 -14.19
C ALA A 965 -19.38 -61.00 -15.11
N ALA A 966 -19.48 -59.79 -15.63
CA ALA A 966 -20.49 -59.38 -16.59
C ALA A 966 -19.87 -58.54 -17.71
N LEU A 967 -19.89 -59.06 -18.94
CA LEU A 967 -19.47 -58.39 -20.16
C LEU A 967 -20.75 -58.08 -20.95
N VAL A 968 -21.20 -56.83 -20.93
CA VAL A 968 -22.51 -56.42 -21.43
C VAL A 968 -22.39 -55.30 -22.47
N ASN A 969 -23.15 -55.37 -23.57
CA ASN A 969 -23.27 -54.31 -24.59
C ASN A 969 -21.96 -53.83 -25.28
N ASN A 970 -20.80 -54.43 -25.01
CA ASN A 970 -19.50 -53.96 -25.50
C ASN A 970 -19.38 -54.16 -27.02
N GLN A 971 -18.57 -53.33 -27.67
CA GLN A 971 -18.31 -53.37 -29.12
C GLN A 971 -16.82 -53.64 -29.36
N THR A 972 -16.47 -54.81 -29.90
CA THR A 972 -15.08 -55.15 -30.29
C THR A 972 -14.95 -55.20 -31.80
N GLN A 973 -14.02 -54.43 -32.38
CA GLN A 973 -13.85 -54.34 -33.84
C GLN A 973 -12.38 -54.45 -34.27
N THR A 974 -12.05 -55.41 -35.13
CA THR A 974 -10.68 -55.66 -35.63
C THR A 974 -9.74 -56.01 -34.46
N VAL A 975 -9.81 -57.26 -34.02
CA VAL A 975 -8.98 -57.80 -32.92
C VAL A 975 -8.18 -59.00 -33.41
N GLY A 976 -6.88 -59.06 -33.12
CA GLY A 976 -5.95 -60.02 -33.74
C GLY A 976 -6.17 -61.47 -33.33
N ASN A 977 -6.56 -61.71 -32.07
CA ASN A 977 -6.96 -63.01 -31.56
C ASN A 977 -8.48 -63.02 -31.35
N ASN A 978 -8.95 -62.83 -30.11
CA ASN A 978 -10.35 -63.09 -29.74
C ASN A 978 -11.15 -61.83 -29.42
N GLY A 979 -12.44 -61.83 -29.73
CA GLY A 979 -13.37 -60.76 -29.30
C GLY A 979 -13.48 -60.71 -27.78
N ILE A 980 -13.89 -61.83 -27.20
CA ILE A 980 -13.97 -62.05 -25.76
C ILE A 980 -13.23 -63.36 -25.41
N PHE A 981 -12.36 -63.31 -24.41
CA PHE A 981 -11.63 -64.46 -23.86
C PHE A 981 -11.90 -64.62 -22.36
N GLY A 982 -12.11 -65.85 -21.89
CA GLY A 982 -12.32 -66.15 -20.48
C GLY A 982 -11.72 -67.48 -20.07
N PHE A 983 -10.82 -67.51 -19.08
CA PHE A 983 -10.10 -68.73 -18.71
C PHE A 983 -9.94 -68.90 -17.19
N ALA A 984 -10.15 -70.13 -16.72
CA ALA A 984 -9.84 -70.57 -15.36
C ALA A 984 -8.94 -71.81 -15.39
N GLY A 985 -7.80 -71.79 -14.69
CA GLY A 985 -6.82 -72.88 -14.72
C GLY A 985 -6.39 -73.39 -13.34
N GLY A 986 -6.04 -74.69 -13.24
CA GLY A 986 -5.40 -75.28 -12.07
C GLY A 986 -6.32 -75.40 -10.84
N THR A 987 -6.03 -74.62 -9.79
CA THR A 987 -6.79 -74.59 -8.51
C THR A 987 -7.76 -73.42 -8.40
N SER A 988 -7.81 -72.55 -9.41
CA SER A 988 -8.46 -71.24 -9.40
C SER A 988 -9.98 -71.31 -9.45
N ARG A 989 -10.69 -70.28 -9.00
CA ARG A 989 -12.16 -70.20 -9.09
C ARG A 989 -12.59 -69.14 -10.09
N PHE A 990 -13.40 -69.49 -11.07
CA PHE A 990 -14.16 -68.53 -11.86
C PHE A 990 -15.63 -68.92 -11.77
N SER A 991 -16.38 -68.33 -10.85
CA SER A 991 -17.70 -68.87 -10.46
C SER A 991 -18.77 -68.60 -11.52
N THR A 992 -18.93 -67.34 -11.93
CA THR A 992 -19.97 -66.92 -12.90
C THR A 992 -19.47 -65.89 -13.92
N LEU A 993 -19.87 -66.06 -15.19
CA LEU A 993 -19.68 -65.09 -16.27
C LEU A 993 -20.97 -64.88 -17.07
N ARG A 994 -21.33 -63.62 -17.34
CA ARG A 994 -22.44 -63.24 -18.22
C ARG A 994 -21.91 -62.46 -19.42
N VAL A 995 -21.97 -63.03 -20.62
CA VAL A 995 -21.62 -62.40 -21.89
C VAL A 995 -22.92 -62.06 -22.62
N VAL A 996 -23.35 -60.79 -22.56
CA VAL A 996 -24.71 -60.39 -22.97
C VAL A 996 -24.73 -59.19 -23.91
N SER A 997 -25.41 -59.30 -25.06
CA SER A 997 -25.64 -58.20 -26.01
C SER A 997 -24.40 -57.53 -26.62
N ASN A 998 -23.22 -58.16 -26.56
CA ASN A 998 -21.99 -57.60 -27.13
C ASN A 998 -21.98 -57.70 -28.67
N GLN A 999 -21.33 -56.76 -29.36
CA GLN A 999 -21.12 -56.78 -30.81
C GLN A 999 -19.65 -57.03 -31.12
N ILE A 1000 -19.36 -58.12 -31.84
CA ILE A 1000 -18.00 -58.62 -32.08
C ILE A 1000 -17.79 -58.73 -33.59
N GLN A 1001 -16.79 -58.01 -34.12
CA GLN A 1001 -16.59 -57.89 -35.57
C GLN A 1001 -15.11 -58.02 -35.94
N GLY A 1002 -14.78 -58.94 -36.85
CA GLY A 1002 -13.41 -59.10 -37.35
C GLY A 1002 -12.40 -59.56 -36.29
N SER A 1003 -12.72 -60.63 -35.55
CA SER A 1003 -11.77 -61.33 -34.69
C SER A 1003 -10.92 -62.31 -35.51
N GLY A 1004 -9.60 -62.28 -35.33
CA GLY A 1004 -8.64 -63.07 -36.10
C GLY A 1004 -8.59 -64.57 -35.75
N ASN A 1005 -9.18 -64.98 -34.63
CA ASN A 1005 -9.39 -66.39 -34.26
C ASN A 1005 -10.85 -66.70 -33.89
N GLN A 1006 -11.32 -66.37 -32.68
CA GLN A 1006 -12.70 -66.57 -32.24
C GLN A 1006 -13.42 -65.30 -31.77
N ALA A 1007 -14.74 -65.24 -31.94
CA ALA A 1007 -15.52 -64.13 -31.37
C ALA A 1007 -15.68 -64.26 -29.86
N VAL A 1008 -15.98 -65.46 -29.35
CA VAL A 1008 -15.98 -65.77 -27.90
C VAL A 1008 -15.23 -67.08 -27.63
N GLU A 1009 -14.21 -67.07 -26.79
CA GLU A 1009 -13.50 -68.28 -26.34
C GLU A 1009 -13.54 -68.37 -24.80
N LEU A 1010 -14.12 -69.46 -24.27
CA LEU A 1010 -14.14 -69.76 -22.84
C LEU A 1010 -13.49 -71.11 -22.53
N GLY A 1011 -12.61 -71.15 -21.53
CA GLY A 1011 -11.93 -72.36 -21.07
C GLY A 1011 -12.03 -72.57 -19.57
N ASN A 1012 -12.21 -73.83 -19.14
CA ASN A 1012 -12.03 -74.22 -17.75
C ASN A 1012 -11.12 -75.46 -17.62
N GLU A 1013 -9.90 -75.26 -17.15
CA GLU A 1013 -8.95 -76.29 -16.71
C GLU A 1013 -8.84 -76.39 -15.17
N SER A 1014 -9.69 -75.68 -14.43
CA SER A 1014 -9.77 -75.80 -12.97
C SER A 1014 -10.60 -77.00 -12.53
N ALA A 1015 -10.31 -77.52 -11.34
CA ALA A 1015 -11.19 -78.47 -10.63
C ALA A 1015 -12.49 -77.81 -10.09
N GLN A 1016 -12.58 -76.47 -10.11
CA GLN A 1016 -13.79 -75.73 -9.76
C GLN A 1016 -14.78 -75.68 -10.95
N SER A 1017 -16.07 -75.60 -10.66
CA SER A 1017 -17.10 -75.40 -11.70
C SER A 1017 -17.15 -73.94 -12.15
N PHE A 1018 -17.14 -73.72 -13.46
CA PHE A 1018 -17.32 -72.42 -14.10
C PHE A 1018 -18.69 -72.37 -14.78
N CYS A 1019 -19.53 -71.38 -14.44
CA CYS A 1019 -20.85 -71.18 -15.02
C CYS A 1019 -20.86 -69.96 -15.96
N ALA A 1020 -21.36 -70.14 -17.20
CA ALA A 1020 -21.45 -69.06 -18.18
C ALA A 1020 -22.85 -68.90 -18.78
N GLN A 1021 -23.28 -67.65 -18.99
CA GLN A 1021 -24.47 -67.27 -19.78
C GLN A 1021 -24.00 -66.46 -20.99
N ILE A 1022 -24.40 -66.85 -22.20
CA ILE A 1022 -23.93 -66.24 -23.46
C ILE A 1022 -25.14 -65.94 -24.35
N ASN A 1023 -25.74 -64.75 -24.21
CA ASN A 1023 -27.05 -64.43 -24.81
C ASN A 1023 -27.06 -63.08 -25.55
N ASN A 1024 -27.81 -62.98 -26.64
CA ASN A 1024 -28.05 -61.78 -27.45
C ASN A 1024 -26.80 -61.14 -28.10
N ASN A 1025 -25.65 -61.81 -28.08
CA ASN A 1025 -24.43 -61.28 -28.71
C ASN A 1025 -24.52 -61.37 -30.24
N GLN A 1026 -23.82 -60.48 -30.94
CA GLN A 1026 -23.74 -60.46 -32.40
C GLN A 1026 -22.30 -60.66 -32.85
N SER A 1027 -22.03 -61.71 -33.63
CA SER A 1027 -20.74 -61.92 -34.31
C SER A 1027 -20.81 -61.60 -35.81
N ILE A 1028 -19.78 -60.95 -36.34
CA ILE A 1028 -19.59 -60.71 -37.79
C ILE A 1028 -18.16 -61.05 -38.20
N ALA A 1029 -18.03 -62.15 -38.95
CA ALA A 1029 -16.81 -62.61 -39.63
C ALA A 1029 -15.58 -62.90 -38.74
N THR A 1030 -15.52 -64.13 -38.23
CA THR A 1030 -14.29 -64.79 -37.76
C THR A 1030 -13.68 -65.67 -38.86
N THR A 1031 -12.37 -65.90 -38.82
CA THR A 1031 -11.67 -66.84 -39.72
C THR A 1031 -11.85 -68.32 -39.34
N ASN A 1032 -11.97 -68.63 -38.05
CA ASN A 1032 -11.99 -70.01 -37.53
C ASN A 1032 -13.32 -70.40 -36.88
N PHE A 1033 -13.71 -69.78 -35.75
CA PHE A 1033 -14.89 -70.19 -34.98
C PHE A 1033 -15.63 -69.00 -34.34
N ASP A 1034 -16.95 -68.90 -34.53
CA ASP A 1034 -17.75 -67.87 -33.83
C ASP A 1034 -17.83 -68.11 -32.30
N ALA A 1035 -17.65 -69.35 -31.81
CA ALA A 1035 -17.37 -69.59 -30.39
C ALA A 1035 -16.58 -70.88 -30.11
N ASN A 1036 -15.67 -70.85 -29.13
CA ASN A 1036 -14.97 -72.03 -28.61
C ASN A 1036 -15.23 -72.23 -27.11
N LEU A 1037 -15.47 -73.48 -26.68
CA LEU A 1037 -15.78 -73.85 -25.29
C LEU A 1037 -14.95 -75.07 -24.89
N PHE A 1038 -13.87 -74.86 -24.13
CA PHE A 1038 -12.90 -75.90 -23.77
C PHE A 1038 -12.98 -76.31 -22.29
N VAL A 1039 -12.77 -77.60 -22.00
CA VAL A 1039 -12.80 -78.15 -20.64
C VAL A 1039 -11.63 -79.12 -20.43
N GLY A 1040 -10.85 -78.87 -19.38
CA GLY A 1040 -9.75 -79.72 -18.93
C GLY A 1040 -10.22 -81.06 -18.34
N ALA A 1041 -9.29 -82.01 -18.25
CA ALA A 1041 -9.59 -83.36 -17.75
C ALA A 1041 -9.94 -83.35 -16.25
N GLY A 1042 -11.23 -83.47 -15.93
CA GLY A 1042 -11.76 -83.40 -14.56
C GLY A 1042 -12.36 -82.04 -14.19
N SER A 1043 -12.31 -81.07 -15.09
CA SER A 1043 -12.93 -79.74 -14.95
C SER A 1043 -14.42 -79.76 -15.27
N THR A 1044 -15.13 -78.65 -15.04
CA THR A 1044 -16.56 -78.53 -15.40
C THR A 1044 -16.89 -77.11 -15.86
N LEU A 1045 -17.24 -76.96 -17.14
CA LEU A 1045 -17.86 -75.75 -17.69
C LEU A 1045 -19.35 -76.03 -17.89
N GLN A 1046 -20.21 -75.24 -17.26
CA GLN A 1046 -21.65 -75.25 -17.46
C GLN A 1046 -22.07 -74.01 -18.24
N VAL A 1047 -22.81 -74.19 -19.34
CA VAL A 1047 -23.37 -73.08 -20.11
C VAL A 1047 -24.90 -73.10 -20.01
N VAL A 1048 -25.46 -71.98 -19.56
CA VAL A 1048 -26.90 -71.74 -19.48
C VAL A 1048 -27.48 -71.79 -20.88
N ASP A 1049 -28.55 -72.58 -21.07
CA ASP A 1049 -29.25 -72.76 -22.35
C ASP A 1049 -28.34 -73.11 -23.55
N LEU A 1050 -27.25 -73.86 -23.32
CA LEU A 1050 -26.27 -74.28 -24.35
C LEU A 1050 -26.89 -74.87 -25.62
N ALA A 1051 -28.00 -75.61 -25.49
CA ALA A 1051 -28.74 -76.19 -26.63
C ALA A 1051 -29.46 -75.14 -27.51
N GLN A 1052 -29.64 -73.92 -27.00
CA GLN A 1052 -30.25 -72.76 -27.67
C GLN A 1052 -29.22 -71.68 -28.01
N LEU A 1053 -27.92 -71.87 -27.77
CA LEU A 1053 -26.87 -70.84 -27.98
C LEU A 1053 -26.99 -70.14 -29.35
N ASN A 1054 -27.23 -70.92 -30.40
CA ASN A 1054 -27.31 -70.45 -31.79
C ASN A 1054 -28.68 -69.83 -32.16
N GLN A 1055 -29.65 -69.88 -31.24
CA GLN A 1055 -30.95 -69.20 -31.34
C GLN A 1055 -30.98 -67.94 -30.48
N LEU A 1056 -30.20 -67.92 -29.40
CA LEU A 1056 -30.08 -66.80 -28.46
C LEU A 1056 -29.08 -65.74 -28.90
N ASN A 1057 -28.19 -66.03 -29.87
CA ASN A 1057 -27.19 -65.09 -30.38
C ASN A 1057 -27.31 -64.94 -31.92
N ASN A 1058 -26.82 -63.83 -32.46
CA ASN A 1058 -26.88 -63.47 -33.88
C ASN A 1058 -25.49 -63.65 -34.52
N GLY A 1059 -25.44 -64.23 -35.73
CA GLY A 1059 -24.19 -64.73 -36.32
C GLY A 1059 -24.04 -66.25 -36.20
N THR A 1060 -22.99 -66.80 -36.78
CA THR A 1060 -22.88 -68.24 -37.09
C THR A 1060 -22.08 -69.03 -36.04
N PHE A 1061 -22.58 -69.09 -34.80
CA PHE A 1061 -22.15 -69.94 -33.66
C PHE A 1061 -22.21 -71.48 -33.94
N THR A 1062 -22.13 -71.85 -35.20
CA THR A 1062 -22.33 -73.15 -35.87
C THR A 1062 -21.24 -74.20 -35.61
N GLN A 1063 -20.09 -73.81 -35.08
CA GLN A 1063 -18.99 -74.72 -34.75
C GLN A 1063 -18.45 -74.43 -33.35
N ILE A 1064 -19.05 -75.09 -32.35
CA ILE A 1064 -18.54 -75.15 -30.98
C ILE A 1064 -17.67 -76.41 -30.88
N ASN A 1065 -16.38 -76.29 -30.60
CA ASN A 1065 -15.52 -77.46 -30.32
C ASN A 1065 -15.75 -77.94 -28.87
N ASN A 1066 -16.93 -78.51 -28.63
CA ASN A 1066 -17.57 -78.63 -27.33
C ASN A 1066 -17.01 -79.80 -26.47
N ALA A 1067 -15.69 -79.82 -26.25
CA ALA A 1067 -14.95 -80.92 -25.66
C ALA A 1067 -15.09 -80.98 -24.12
N GLY A 1068 -16.30 -81.27 -23.64
CA GLY A 1068 -16.59 -81.54 -22.23
C GLY A 1068 -17.50 -80.53 -21.52
N ALA A 1069 -17.88 -79.43 -22.18
CA ALA A 1069 -18.84 -78.48 -21.60
C ALA A 1069 -20.25 -79.06 -21.57
N THR A 1070 -21.01 -78.73 -20.53
CA THR A 1070 -22.33 -79.31 -20.25
C THR A 1070 -23.43 -78.27 -20.29
N ALA A 1071 -24.62 -78.66 -20.78
CA ALA A 1071 -25.81 -77.83 -20.68
C ALA A 1071 -26.35 -77.86 -19.25
N GLY A 1072 -26.73 -76.70 -18.71
CA GLY A 1072 -27.44 -76.62 -17.43
C GLY A 1072 -28.73 -77.45 -17.48
N SER A 1073 -28.78 -78.55 -16.70
CA SER A 1073 -29.91 -79.48 -16.69
C SER A 1073 -30.83 -79.20 -15.50
N SER A 1074 -32.12 -79.55 -15.61
CA SER A 1074 -33.12 -79.36 -14.54
C SER A 1074 -32.95 -80.29 -13.32
N GLY A 1075 -31.77 -80.87 -13.13
CA GLY A 1075 -31.34 -81.61 -11.95
C GLY A 1075 -29.87 -81.37 -11.55
N SER A 1076 -29.16 -80.49 -12.27
CA SER A 1076 -27.86 -79.97 -11.83
C SER A 1076 -28.06 -79.01 -10.65
N PRO A 1077 -27.06 -78.79 -9.76
CA PRO A 1077 -27.02 -77.58 -8.96
C PRO A 1077 -27.13 -76.37 -9.90
N PRO A 1078 -27.98 -75.37 -9.61
CA PRO A 1078 -28.13 -74.23 -10.51
C PRO A 1078 -26.84 -73.43 -10.60
N CYS A 1079 -26.61 -72.80 -11.76
CA CYS A 1079 -25.68 -71.67 -11.85
C CYS A 1079 -26.11 -70.62 -10.79
N PRO A 1080 -25.22 -70.17 -9.90
CA PRO A 1080 -25.57 -69.28 -8.79
C PRO A 1080 -25.83 -67.83 -9.24
#